data_AF-A0A449BSK5-F1
#
_entry.id   AF-A0A449BSK5-F1
#
_cell.length_a   1.000
_cell.length_b   1.000
_cell.length_c   1.000
_cell.angle_alpha   90.00
_cell.angle_beta   90.00
_cell.angle_gamma   90.00
#
_symmetry.space_group_name_H-M   'P 1'
#
loop_
_entity.id
_entity.type
_entity.pdbx_description
1 polymer ?
#
loop_
_entity_poly.entity_id
_entity_poly.type
_entity_poly.pdbx_seq_one_letter_code
_entity_poly.pdbx_strand_id
1 'polypeptide(L)'
;MRLTIMSLCICISNILFSNLNNLLFVKSIKKNKNIYSNCLRRKNKNFHTHHNFSLSPNIGPYNYIGEVSFPISYKNRKISTKKYHTSSSLNLKGKQEQKKSKIFYVDNKKMSTVNFDDTNLEILKKNFVIKDSPDFIKYRLDKFNELKEKKKKDLEKIIENDPNYYKEINIELLDGSIKIGQKNVTTPYQIASQISKKLSENSIVAKVIYLDDVNLNLCDIEDEESEEKSEETSQEGILWDLNVPLIGNCKINFLGIDSPEGKKVFWHSSAHILGSSLEKLYGGYLTIGPALNEGFYYDIFLGNNSIVSDDYTKIENEYNKLVKENVEFEKMVCTKEEVLELFKYNPFKIELIKSKIRSDNEKTSVYKCGNFIDLCLGPHIKNTGKSKAFKVLKNSSAYWLGDKNNDSLQRVYGISFQKKTELTDYIKFIEEAKKRDHRNVGKNLNLFFFEKETSPGSGFWFTHGAKIYNKLIEFMRKEYRIRKYEEVITPNIFSCDLWKTSGHYQNYKNCMFIFNIENKEWGMKPMNCPGHCLIFKQLNASYKSLPIRLADFGVLHRNEITGSLSGLTRVRRFQQDDAHIFCSLDHIKTEVVNVLQFIFYVYNLFGFKYDLYLSTRPPKYIGDINTWNFAEQSLKEALELANVKWKLNEGDGAFYGPKIDIVLRDSLNRTHQCGTVQLDFQLPIRFNLQYKNKEYGVGQETDSNLPNESNKDANEKKEDSTLDNVDNEQNKVDGDDAGNNQSGGALKKGFDRPIIIHRAILGSVERFVAILVEHTSGKFPFWLSPRQAIVLPISDKFNEYAKYIHDVLTNNLFDVDVDISVNTLNKKIREAQLKQYNFILVVGEKEISTNTVTVRDRDNPNDQKVYTIQELVNNFKKMLDINSIKLNEIPPFIQK
;
A
#
# COMPACT_ATOMS: atom_id res chain seq x y z
N MET A 1 28.29 53.26 -11.91
CA MET A 1 27.62 52.36 -10.94
C MET A 1 28.14 50.92 -11.07
N ARG A 2 29.44 50.69 -10.80
CA ARG A 2 30.10 49.36 -10.84
C ARG A 2 31.18 49.15 -9.76
N LEU A 3 31.27 50.07 -8.79
CA LEU A 3 32.28 50.09 -7.73
C LEU A 3 31.70 49.96 -6.31
N THR A 4 30.37 50.00 -6.16
CA THR A 4 29.67 49.89 -4.86
C THR A 4 29.27 48.45 -4.48
N ILE A 5 29.47 47.47 -5.35
CA ILE A 5 29.10 46.05 -5.08
C ILE A 5 30.28 45.24 -4.54
N MET A 6 31.54 45.59 -4.86
CA MET A 6 32.71 44.86 -4.34
C MET A 6 32.95 45.04 -2.83
N SER A 7 32.59 46.18 -2.24
CA SER A 7 32.79 46.41 -0.80
C SER A 7 31.84 45.61 0.10
N LEU A 8 30.68 45.17 -0.40
CA LEU A 8 29.74 44.37 0.41
C LEU A 8 30.17 42.91 0.53
N CYS A 9 30.85 42.36 -0.48
CA CYS A 9 31.32 40.97 -0.49
C CYS A 9 32.57 40.72 0.37
N ILE A 10 33.30 41.76 0.79
CA ILE A 10 34.53 41.65 1.60
C ILE A 10 34.26 41.76 3.11
N CYS A 11 33.11 42.34 3.51
CA CYS A 11 32.71 42.42 4.92
C CYS A 11 31.94 41.19 5.43
N ILE A 12 31.30 40.41 4.56
CA ILE A 12 30.53 39.22 4.96
C ILE A 12 31.44 37.98 5.11
N SER A 13 32.54 37.91 4.35
CA SER A 13 33.53 36.83 4.43
C SER A 13 34.40 36.85 5.69
N ASN A 14 34.63 38.02 6.30
CA ASN A 14 35.46 38.17 7.50
C ASN A 14 34.71 37.94 8.84
N ILE A 15 33.38 37.84 8.84
CA ILE A 15 32.59 37.54 10.05
C ILE A 15 32.30 36.03 10.19
N LEU A 16 32.48 35.24 9.12
CA LEU A 16 32.26 33.79 9.11
C LEU A 16 33.54 32.95 9.32
N PHE A 17 34.73 33.56 9.40
CA PHE A 17 36.00 32.84 9.60
C PHE A 17 36.65 33.04 10.98
N SER A 18 36.07 33.86 11.86
CA SER A 18 36.64 34.18 13.18
C SER A 18 36.17 33.27 14.33
N ASN A 19 35.79 32.01 14.04
CA ASN A 19 35.34 31.06 15.08
C ASN A 19 35.85 29.61 14.89
N LEU A 20 36.83 29.38 14.01
CA LEU A 20 37.64 28.16 13.95
C LEU A 20 39.12 28.51 13.97
N ASN A 21 39.67 28.72 15.17
CA ASN A 21 41.05 28.37 15.56
C ASN A 21 41.28 28.83 17.01
N ASN A 22 40.93 27.97 17.97
CA ASN A 22 41.30 28.19 19.37
C ASN A 22 41.47 26.85 20.12
N LEU A 23 42.32 25.98 19.57
CA LEU A 23 43.02 24.92 20.30
C LEU A 23 44.31 24.59 19.52
N LEU A 24 45.39 24.26 20.23
CA LEU A 24 46.76 24.07 19.70
C LEU A 24 47.49 25.34 19.25
N PHE A 25 48.02 26.12 20.20
CA PHE A 25 49.48 26.41 20.30
C PHE A 25 49.79 27.22 21.57
N VAL A 26 49.87 26.55 22.73
CA VAL A 26 50.47 27.13 23.95
C VAL A 26 51.68 26.30 24.34
N LYS A 27 52.83 26.63 23.74
CA LYS A 27 54.17 26.33 24.28
C LYS A 27 55.20 27.26 23.61
N SER A 28 55.97 27.95 24.45
CA SER A 28 57.11 28.83 24.10
C SER A 28 56.77 30.14 23.37
N ILE A 29 56.88 31.27 24.06
CA ILE A 29 58.09 32.13 24.04
C ILE A 29 58.01 33.15 25.17
N LYS A 30 59.10 33.29 25.93
CA LYS A 30 59.34 34.41 26.86
C LYS A 30 60.05 35.54 26.10
N LYS A 31 59.59 36.80 26.20
CA LYS A 31 60.37 37.98 26.67
C LYS A 31 59.77 39.34 26.26
N ASN A 32 60.05 40.33 27.11
CA ASN A 32 59.98 41.78 26.93
C ASN A 32 58.56 42.38 26.78
N LYS A 33 58.05 43.22 27.69
CA LYS A 33 58.53 44.47 28.36
C LYS A 33 58.13 45.73 27.59
N ASN A 34 57.48 46.66 28.32
CA ASN A 34 57.32 48.10 28.04
C ASN A 34 56.47 48.42 26.78
N ILE A 35 55.74 49.53 26.63
CA ILE A 35 55.47 50.77 27.41
C ILE A 35 54.05 51.27 26.98
N TYR A 36 53.29 52.16 27.62
CA TYR A 36 53.46 53.12 28.74
C TYR A 36 52.20 53.12 29.65
N SER A 37 51.88 54.24 30.33
CA SER A 37 50.62 54.51 31.03
C SER A 37 50.26 56.01 30.99
N ASN A 38 49.03 56.37 31.40
CA ASN A 38 48.54 57.74 31.71
C ASN A 38 48.29 58.67 30.49
N CYS A 39 47.22 59.50 30.46
CA CYS A 39 46.85 60.45 31.50
C CYS A 39 45.35 60.88 31.50
N LEU A 40 44.90 61.46 32.63
CA LEU A 40 43.56 62.01 32.85
C LEU A 40 43.43 63.49 32.41
N ARG A 41 42.21 63.93 32.08
CA ARG A 41 41.50 65.12 32.63
C ARG A 41 40.06 65.17 32.06
N ARG A 42 38.98 65.23 32.87
CA ARG A 42 38.41 66.41 33.61
C ARG A 42 38.08 67.58 32.66
N LYS A 43 36.89 68.21 32.67
CA LYS A 43 35.90 68.42 33.78
C LYS A 43 34.53 68.94 33.25
N ASN A 44 33.45 68.68 34.01
CA ASN A 44 32.23 69.49 34.31
C ASN A 44 31.45 70.20 33.18
N LYS A 45 30.10 70.16 33.14
CA LYS A 45 29.10 70.62 34.14
C LYS A 45 27.76 69.89 33.89
N ASN A 46 27.06 69.34 34.90
CA ASN A 46 26.08 69.98 35.83
C ASN A 46 24.78 70.46 35.11
N PHE A 47 23.55 70.22 35.59
CA PHE A 47 23.07 69.71 36.91
C PHE A 47 21.57 69.27 36.83
N HIS A 48 21.17 68.22 37.58
CA HIS A 48 19.93 68.05 38.41
C HIS A 48 18.51 68.23 37.76
N THR A 49 17.40 67.56 38.16
CA THR A 49 17.08 66.61 39.26
C THR A 49 15.75 65.86 38.97
N HIS A 50 15.68 64.57 39.34
CA HIS A 50 14.68 63.86 40.21
C HIS A 50 13.25 64.44 40.45
N HIS A 51 12.15 63.69 40.66
CA HIS A 51 11.94 62.31 41.20
C HIS A 51 10.57 61.66 40.80
N ASN A 52 10.50 60.31 40.89
CA ASN A 52 9.40 59.33 41.11
C ASN A 52 7.92 59.84 41.27
N PHE A 53 6.87 59.16 40.76
CA PHE A 53 6.34 57.87 41.28
C PHE A 53 5.29 57.15 40.37
N SER A 54 5.10 55.85 40.66
CA SER A 54 4.14 54.82 40.19
C SER A 54 2.78 55.16 39.55
N LEU A 55 2.36 54.36 38.55
CA LEU A 55 1.24 53.36 38.61
C LEU A 55 1.12 52.57 37.27
N SER A 56 0.40 51.44 37.28
CA SER A 56 0.18 50.50 36.15
C SER A 56 -1.33 50.20 36.00
N PRO A 57 -1.84 49.34 35.07
CA PRO A 57 -1.26 48.68 33.88
C PRO A 57 -2.15 48.80 32.58
N ASN A 58 -1.88 47.94 31.58
CA ASN A 58 -2.70 47.58 30.38
C ASN A 58 -2.73 48.51 29.16
N ILE A 59 -2.36 47.95 28.00
CA ILE A 59 -3.02 48.09 26.67
C ILE A 59 -2.51 46.94 25.77
N GLY A 60 -3.41 46.34 24.97
CA GLY A 60 -3.13 45.23 24.05
C GLY A 60 -2.71 45.65 22.63
N PRO A 61 -2.52 44.70 21.70
CA PRO A 61 -2.06 44.98 20.35
C PRO A 61 -3.15 45.55 19.42
N TYR A 62 -2.70 46.30 18.41
CA TYR A 62 -3.52 47.04 17.46
C TYR A 62 -4.23 46.15 16.42
N ASN A 63 -5.51 46.42 16.16
CA ASN A 63 -6.18 46.10 14.90
C ASN A 63 -6.24 47.37 14.04
N TYR A 64 -5.96 47.26 12.74
CA TYR A 64 -6.28 48.29 11.75
C TYR A 64 -7.41 47.80 10.84
N ILE A 65 -8.52 48.53 10.84
CA ILE A 65 -9.65 48.38 9.92
C ILE A 65 -9.56 49.51 8.90
N GLY A 66 -9.84 49.22 7.63
CA GLY A 66 -10.05 50.23 6.59
C GLY A 66 -11.35 49.96 5.85
N GLU A 67 -12.37 50.78 6.10
CA GLU A 67 -13.61 50.83 5.31
C GLU A 67 -13.59 52.02 4.36
N VAL A 68 -14.14 51.85 3.14
CA VAL A 68 -14.75 52.94 2.35
C VAL A 68 -15.98 52.38 1.62
N SER A 69 -17.08 53.16 1.59
CA SER A 69 -18.39 52.84 1.00
C SER A 69 -18.69 53.78 -0.21
N PHE A 70 -19.84 53.82 -0.91
CA PHE A 70 -21.26 53.42 -0.71
C PHE A 70 -21.87 53.13 -2.14
N PRO A 71 -23.20 53.12 -2.45
CA PRO A 71 -24.42 53.44 -1.69
C PRO A 71 -25.57 52.39 -1.75
N ILE A 72 -26.64 52.66 -0.99
CA ILE A 72 -27.88 51.88 -0.89
C ILE A 72 -29.07 52.68 -1.46
N SER A 73 -30.06 52.00 -2.05
CA SER A 73 -31.44 52.49 -2.18
C SER A 73 -32.45 51.35 -1.95
N TYR A 74 -33.52 51.62 -1.20
CA TYR A 74 -34.47 50.63 -0.67
C TYR A 74 -35.86 50.73 -1.30
N LYS A 75 -36.53 49.58 -1.51
CA LYS A 75 -38.00 49.30 -1.41
C LYS A 75 -38.32 47.93 -2.08
N ASN A 76 -39.25 47.08 -1.63
CA ASN A 76 -39.92 46.91 -0.33
C ASN A 76 -40.72 45.57 -0.31
N ARG A 77 -41.13 45.09 0.89
CA ARG A 77 -42.05 43.95 1.22
C ARG A 77 -41.45 42.53 1.17
N LYS A 78 -41.44 41.70 2.24
CA LYS A 78 -42.45 41.22 3.22
C LYS A 78 -43.36 40.08 2.71
N ILE A 79 -43.09 38.83 3.14
CA ILE A 79 -43.87 38.04 4.16
C ILE A 79 -43.40 36.58 4.20
N SER A 80 -43.63 35.91 5.32
CA SER A 80 -43.15 34.56 5.65
C SER A 80 -44.27 33.54 5.92
N THR A 81 -43.90 32.26 5.86
CA THR A 81 -44.43 31.12 6.66
C THR A 81 -45.84 30.50 6.45
N LYS A 82 -45.80 29.14 6.43
CA LYS A 82 -46.75 28.11 6.96
C LYS A 82 -47.91 27.55 6.10
N LYS A 83 -47.85 26.21 5.95
CA LYS A 83 -48.89 25.14 6.06
C LYS A 83 -50.28 25.33 5.40
N TYR A 84 -50.78 24.32 4.67
CA TYR A 84 -51.68 23.24 5.17
C TYR A 84 -52.15 22.26 4.06
N HIS A 85 -52.96 21.26 4.43
CA HIS A 85 -53.47 20.10 3.66
C HIS A 85 -54.75 20.37 2.82
N THR A 86 -55.20 19.34 2.06
CA THR A 86 -56.58 19.06 1.55
C THR A 86 -57.17 20.03 0.50
N SER A 87 -58.08 19.66 -0.42
CA SER A 87 -58.56 18.35 -0.95
C SER A 87 -59.49 18.56 -2.17
N SER A 88 -59.50 17.62 -3.13
CA SER A 88 -60.62 17.20 -4.01
C SER A 88 -61.53 18.18 -4.80
N SER A 89 -61.68 17.93 -6.10
CA SER A 89 -62.95 17.97 -6.87
C SER A 89 -62.80 17.00 -8.07
N LEU A 90 -63.64 15.98 -8.28
CA LEU A 90 -65.01 15.98 -8.86
C LEU A 90 -65.07 16.50 -10.31
N ASN A 91 -65.78 15.90 -11.28
CA ASN A 91 -66.36 14.55 -11.47
C ASN A 91 -66.98 14.52 -12.90
N LEU A 92 -66.96 13.41 -13.64
CA LEU A 92 -67.92 13.19 -14.76
C LEU A 92 -68.07 11.70 -15.11
N LYS A 93 -69.28 11.32 -15.55
CA LYS A 93 -69.80 9.94 -15.51
C LYS A 93 -69.79 9.25 -16.88
N GLY A 94 -69.60 7.94 -16.88
CA GLY A 94 -70.00 7.03 -17.96
C GLY A 94 -70.30 5.64 -17.40
N LYS A 95 -71.55 5.15 -17.56
CA LYS A 95 -71.98 3.80 -17.13
C LYS A 95 -71.82 2.80 -18.28
N GLN A 96 -71.52 1.53 -17.98
CA GLN A 96 -72.46 0.41 -18.24
C GLN A 96 -72.01 -0.92 -17.61
N GLU A 97 -72.92 -1.89 -17.62
CA GLU A 97 -72.94 -3.08 -16.78
C GLU A 97 -72.60 -4.40 -17.50
N GLN A 98 -72.21 -5.40 -16.71
CA GLN A 98 -72.46 -6.84 -16.87
C GLN A 98 -72.15 -7.53 -18.23
N LYS A 99 -71.29 -8.56 -18.17
CA LYS A 99 -71.77 -9.95 -18.34
C LYS A 99 -70.76 -10.99 -17.84
N LYS A 100 -71.30 -12.05 -17.22
CA LYS A 100 -70.58 -13.33 -16.99
C LYS A 100 -70.70 -14.19 -18.25
N SER A 101 -69.63 -14.90 -18.60
CA SER A 101 -69.72 -16.15 -19.36
C SER A 101 -68.66 -17.14 -18.85
N LYS A 102 -69.13 -18.27 -18.30
CA LYS A 102 -68.28 -19.46 -18.16
C LYS A 102 -68.19 -20.11 -19.54
N ILE A 103 -66.98 -20.43 -19.99
CA ILE A 103 -66.76 -21.52 -20.96
C ILE A 103 -65.64 -22.39 -20.40
N PHE A 104 -65.94 -23.68 -20.22
CA PHE A 104 -64.93 -24.71 -20.00
C PHE A 104 -64.18 -24.95 -21.31
N TYR A 105 -62.86 -25.00 -21.27
CA TYR A 105 -62.10 -25.91 -22.13
C TYR A 105 -60.97 -26.52 -21.32
N VAL A 106 -61.02 -27.85 -21.19
CA VAL A 106 -59.89 -28.65 -20.74
C VAL A 106 -59.12 -29.00 -22.00
N ASP A 107 -57.82 -28.72 -22.03
CA ASP A 107 -56.92 -29.52 -22.87
C ASP A 107 -55.49 -29.55 -22.32
N ASN A 108 -54.91 -30.75 -22.33
CA ASN A 108 -53.58 -31.00 -21.78
C ASN A 108 -52.48 -30.53 -22.74
N LYS A 109 -51.54 -29.70 -22.26
CA LYS A 109 -50.22 -29.60 -22.90
C LYS A 109 -49.09 -29.27 -21.91
N LYS A 110 -48.17 -30.24 -21.81
CA LYS A 110 -46.79 -30.25 -21.28
C LYS A 110 -46.30 -28.96 -20.61
N MET A 111 -45.85 -29.09 -19.35
CA MET A 111 -44.98 -28.13 -18.66
C MET A 111 -43.82 -27.70 -19.56
N SER A 112 -43.79 -26.41 -19.90
CA SER A 112 -42.71 -25.76 -20.61
C SER A 112 -41.67 -25.19 -19.65
N THR A 113 -40.41 -25.27 -20.08
CA THR A 113 -39.21 -24.62 -19.52
C THR A 113 -39.46 -23.27 -18.85
N VAL A 114 -38.93 -23.10 -17.64
CA VAL A 114 -39.08 -21.86 -16.84
C VAL A 114 -38.11 -20.79 -17.35
N ASN A 115 -38.62 -19.80 -18.10
CA ASN A 115 -37.89 -18.56 -18.36
C ASN A 115 -37.89 -17.68 -17.11
N PHE A 116 -36.74 -17.55 -16.46
CA PHE A 116 -36.49 -16.55 -15.41
C PHE A 116 -36.06 -15.23 -16.05
N ASP A 117 -37.02 -14.42 -16.53
CA ASP A 117 -36.76 -13.05 -16.98
C ASP A 117 -36.30 -12.15 -15.80
N ASP A 118 -35.53 -11.10 -16.08
CA ASP A 118 -34.91 -10.24 -15.05
C ASP A 118 -35.95 -9.57 -14.12
N THR A 119 -37.15 -9.32 -14.64
CA THR A 119 -38.31 -8.85 -13.85
C THR A 119 -38.64 -9.78 -12.68
N ASN A 120 -38.45 -11.11 -12.83
CA ASN A 120 -38.68 -12.08 -11.77
C ASN A 120 -37.57 -12.06 -10.70
N LEU A 121 -36.32 -11.78 -11.10
CA LEU A 121 -35.21 -11.64 -10.15
C LEU A 121 -35.40 -10.41 -9.26
N GLU A 122 -35.85 -9.30 -9.83
CA GLU A 122 -36.20 -8.08 -9.08
C GLU A 122 -37.42 -8.28 -8.16
N ILE A 123 -38.37 -9.13 -8.53
CA ILE A 123 -39.50 -9.50 -7.66
C ILE A 123 -39.01 -10.30 -6.44
N LEU A 124 -38.04 -11.22 -6.61
CA LEU A 124 -37.43 -11.95 -5.49
C LEU A 124 -36.74 -11.00 -4.51
N LYS A 125 -35.92 -10.05 -5.00
CA LYS A 125 -35.25 -9.04 -4.16
C LYS A 125 -36.27 -8.17 -3.40
N LYS A 126 -37.32 -7.68 -4.06
CA LYS A 126 -38.35 -6.82 -3.46
C LYS A 126 -39.22 -7.52 -2.43
N ASN A 127 -39.45 -8.82 -2.58
CA ASN A 127 -40.21 -9.64 -1.65
C ASN A 127 -39.35 -10.24 -0.53
N PHE A 128 -38.05 -9.89 -0.44
CA PHE A 128 -37.17 -10.37 0.61
C PHE A 128 -37.63 -9.91 2.01
N VAL A 129 -37.74 -10.86 2.94
CA VAL A 129 -38.03 -10.61 4.35
C VAL A 129 -37.10 -11.49 5.19
N ILE A 130 -36.49 -10.90 6.23
CA ILE A 130 -35.69 -11.67 7.20
C ILE A 130 -36.58 -12.67 7.92
N LYS A 131 -36.21 -13.95 7.83
CA LYS A 131 -36.88 -15.08 8.50
C LYS A 131 -35.82 -16.09 8.94
N ASP A 132 -35.86 -16.49 10.21
CA ASP A 132 -35.07 -17.63 10.69
C ASP A 132 -35.57 -18.91 10.01
N SER A 133 -34.63 -19.71 9.51
CA SER A 133 -34.86 -21.03 8.91
C SER A 133 -35.95 -21.00 7.82
N PRO A 134 -35.76 -20.23 6.73
CA PRO A 134 -36.76 -20.04 5.69
C PRO A 134 -37.08 -21.32 4.90
N ASP A 135 -38.27 -21.36 4.31
CA ASP A 135 -38.85 -22.58 3.73
C ASP A 135 -38.05 -23.10 2.51
N PHE A 136 -37.29 -22.22 1.84
CA PHE A 136 -36.42 -22.60 0.72
C PHE A 136 -35.28 -23.54 1.14
N ILE A 137 -34.81 -23.50 2.40
CA ILE A 137 -33.74 -24.40 2.88
C ILE A 137 -34.24 -25.84 2.81
N LYS A 138 -35.46 -26.08 3.29
CA LYS A 138 -36.10 -27.39 3.22
C LYS A 138 -36.32 -27.81 1.77
N TYR A 139 -36.86 -26.91 0.93
CA TYR A 139 -37.09 -27.19 -0.48
C TYR A 139 -35.80 -27.62 -1.23
N ARG A 140 -34.73 -26.85 -1.06
CA ARG A 140 -33.42 -27.10 -1.68
C ARG A 140 -32.81 -28.42 -1.18
N LEU A 141 -32.96 -28.74 0.10
CA LEU A 141 -32.50 -30.01 0.68
C LEU A 141 -33.29 -31.21 0.14
N ASP A 142 -34.62 -31.11 0.07
CA ASP A 142 -35.49 -32.14 -0.51
C ASP A 142 -35.13 -32.37 -2.00
N LYS A 143 -34.91 -31.30 -2.77
CA LYS A 143 -34.45 -31.39 -4.18
C LYS A 143 -33.03 -31.93 -4.35
N PHE A 144 -32.10 -31.59 -3.46
CA PHE A 144 -30.76 -32.18 -3.48
C PHE A 144 -30.82 -33.69 -3.26
N ASN A 145 -31.64 -34.16 -2.33
CA ASN A 145 -31.83 -35.59 -2.07
C ASN A 145 -32.50 -36.31 -3.25
N GLU A 146 -33.50 -35.69 -3.89
CA GLU A 146 -34.12 -36.20 -5.14
C GLU A 146 -33.08 -36.37 -6.27
N LEU A 147 -32.25 -35.34 -6.50
CA LEU A 147 -31.19 -35.36 -7.50
C LEU A 147 -30.11 -36.41 -7.17
N LYS A 148 -29.76 -36.57 -5.89
CA LYS A 148 -28.78 -37.57 -5.42
C LYS A 148 -29.26 -39.00 -5.70
N GLU A 149 -30.52 -39.33 -5.40
CA GLU A 149 -31.10 -40.64 -5.70
C GLU A 149 -31.28 -40.88 -7.21
N LYS A 150 -31.60 -39.84 -7.99
CA LYS A 150 -31.61 -39.94 -9.46
C LYS A 150 -30.21 -40.29 -9.99
N LYS A 151 -29.18 -39.56 -9.56
CA LYS A 151 -27.79 -39.77 -10.00
C LYS A 151 -27.23 -41.11 -9.57
N LYS A 152 -27.63 -41.64 -8.42
CA LYS A 152 -27.29 -43.01 -8.00
C LYS A 152 -27.80 -44.05 -9.01
N LYS A 153 -29.06 -43.95 -9.46
CA LYS A 153 -29.66 -44.85 -10.46
C LYS A 153 -29.05 -44.70 -11.84
N ASP A 154 -28.68 -43.48 -12.22
CA ASP A 154 -27.98 -43.25 -13.50
C ASP A 154 -26.53 -43.75 -13.42
N LEU A 155 -25.90 -43.71 -12.25
CA LEU A 155 -24.57 -44.27 -12.02
C LEU A 155 -24.56 -45.81 -12.07
N GLU A 156 -25.58 -46.48 -11.52
CA GLU A 156 -25.76 -47.93 -11.61
C GLU A 156 -25.71 -48.39 -13.09
N LYS A 157 -26.37 -47.68 -14.00
CA LYS A 157 -26.30 -47.94 -15.45
C LYS A 157 -24.92 -47.66 -16.06
N ILE A 158 -24.21 -46.64 -15.58
CA ILE A 158 -22.85 -46.34 -16.07
C ILE A 158 -21.89 -47.47 -15.67
N ILE A 159 -22.00 -47.97 -14.44
CA ILE A 159 -21.21 -49.10 -13.93
C ILE A 159 -21.45 -50.37 -14.76
N GLU A 160 -22.69 -50.64 -15.16
CA GLU A 160 -23.03 -51.79 -16.03
C GLU A 160 -22.41 -51.69 -17.44
N ASN A 161 -22.15 -50.46 -17.94
CA ASN A 161 -21.69 -50.21 -19.31
C ASN A 161 -20.20 -49.85 -19.42
N ASP A 162 -19.53 -49.44 -18.33
CA ASP A 162 -18.08 -49.16 -18.30
C ASP A 162 -17.33 -50.21 -17.44
N PRO A 163 -16.75 -51.26 -18.05
CA PRO A 163 -15.97 -52.26 -17.31
C PRO A 163 -14.68 -51.70 -16.68
N ASN A 164 -14.25 -50.48 -17.06
CA ASN A 164 -13.11 -49.79 -16.44
C ASN A 164 -13.53 -48.83 -15.31
N TYR A 165 -14.82 -48.73 -14.97
CA TYR A 165 -15.31 -47.80 -13.95
C TYR A 165 -14.64 -48.05 -12.58
N TYR A 166 -14.39 -49.32 -12.27
CA TYR A 166 -13.75 -49.81 -11.04
C TYR A 166 -12.35 -50.40 -11.28
N LYS A 167 -11.64 -49.94 -12.30
CA LYS A 167 -10.29 -50.38 -12.62
C LYS A 167 -9.32 -50.12 -11.46
N GLU A 168 -8.34 -51.01 -11.29
CA GLU A 168 -7.21 -50.81 -10.39
C GLU A 168 -6.38 -49.57 -10.81
N ILE A 169 -5.94 -48.78 -9.83
CA ILE A 169 -5.13 -47.57 -10.01
C ILE A 169 -3.91 -47.58 -9.09
N ASN A 170 -2.78 -47.13 -9.62
CA ASN A 170 -1.54 -46.92 -8.89
C ASN A 170 -1.50 -45.51 -8.30
N ILE A 171 -1.24 -45.44 -6.99
CA ILE A 171 -1.18 -44.20 -6.21
C ILE A 171 0.23 -44.08 -5.63
N GLU A 172 1.06 -43.24 -6.23
CA GLU A 172 2.45 -43.01 -5.85
C GLU A 172 2.53 -41.97 -4.72
N LEU A 173 3.24 -42.31 -3.64
CA LEU A 173 3.51 -41.42 -2.51
C LEU A 173 4.83 -40.65 -2.71
N LEU A 174 5.03 -39.57 -1.94
CA LEU A 174 6.26 -38.74 -2.01
C LEU A 174 7.57 -39.49 -1.72
N ASP A 175 7.53 -40.64 -1.05
CA ASP A 175 8.69 -41.50 -0.80
C ASP A 175 8.98 -42.48 -1.95
N GLY A 176 8.23 -42.39 -3.05
CA GLY A 176 8.31 -43.29 -4.21
C GLY A 176 7.60 -44.64 -4.00
N SER A 177 6.98 -44.88 -2.84
CA SER A 177 6.21 -46.10 -2.62
C SER A 177 4.83 -46.02 -3.30
N ILE A 178 4.38 -47.15 -3.85
CA ILE A 178 3.12 -47.24 -4.58
C ILE A 178 2.08 -47.94 -3.69
N LYS A 179 0.87 -47.38 -3.62
CA LYS A 179 -0.32 -48.00 -3.06
C LYS A 179 -1.28 -48.35 -4.19
N ILE A 180 -1.84 -49.55 -4.12
CA ILE A 180 -2.88 -50.01 -5.04
C ILE A 180 -4.23 -49.53 -4.51
N GLY A 181 -5.01 -48.88 -5.37
CA GLY A 181 -6.37 -48.45 -5.11
C GLY A 181 -7.32 -48.83 -6.24
N GLN A 182 -8.58 -48.43 -6.10
CA GLN A 182 -9.63 -48.68 -7.08
C GLN A 182 -10.25 -47.36 -7.54
N LYS A 183 -10.32 -47.16 -8.87
CA LYS A 183 -10.92 -45.99 -9.50
C LYS A 183 -12.36 -45.79 -9.00
N ASN A 184 -12.75 -44.54 -8.79
CA ASN A 184 -14.07 -44.13 -8.30
C ASN A 184 -14.46 -44.67 -6.90
N VAL A 185 -13.57 -45.36 -6.19
CA VAL A 185 -13.82 -45.95 -4.86
C VAL A 185 -12.80 -45.47 -3.83
N THR A 186 -11.51 -45.55 -4.15
CA THR A 186 -10.43 -45.23 -3.22
C THR A 186 -10.28 -43.72 -3.04
N THR A 187 -10.38 -43.24 -1.79
CA THR A 187 -10.24 -41.82 -1.46
C THR A 187 -8.86 -41.50 -0.89
N PRO A 188 -8.37 -40.24 -0.98
CA PRO A 188 -7.15 -39.82 -0.30
C PRO A 188 -7.18 -40.09 1.21
N TYR A 189 -8.34 -39.94 1.87
CA TYR A 189 -8.49 -40.22 3.29
C TYR A 189 -8.20 -41.70 3.63
N GLN A 190 -8.62 -42.64 2.78
CA GLN A 190 -8.35 -44.06 2.96
C GLN A 190 -6.84 -44.34 2.84
N ILE A 191 -6.18 -43.79 1.81
CA ILE A 191 -4.72 -43.92 1.63
C ILE A 191 -3.96 -43.31 2.82
N ALA A 192 -4.32 -42.09 3.24
CA ALA A 192 -3.73 -41.46 4.44
C ALA A 192 -3.91 -42.33 5.70
N SER A 193 -5.08 -42.96 5.85
CA SER A 193 -5.40 -43.81 7.01
C SER A 193 -4.62 -45.12 7.01
N GLN A 194 -4.36 -45.70 5.82
CA GLN A 194 -3.50 -46.88 5.65
C GLN A 194 -2.03 -46.57 6.00
N ILE A 195 -1.56 -45.34 5.78
CA ILE A 195 -0.21 -44.90 6.17
C ILE A 195 -0.16 -44.66 7.68
N SER A 196 -1.02 -43.79 8.21
CA SER A 196 -1.25 -43.67 9.65
C SER A 196 -2.50 -42.86 9.99
N LYS A 197 -3.16 -43.22 11.10
CA LYS A 197 -4.27 -42.43 11.66
C LYS A 197 -3.91 -40.95 11.88
N LYS A 198 -2.68 -40.67 12.34
CA LYS A 198 -2.19 -39.29 12.54
C LYS A 198 -2.14 -38.49 11.25
N LEU A 199 -1.72 -39.11 10.14
CA LEU A 199 -1.69 -38.46 8.83
C LEU A 199 -3.11 -38.13 8.35
N SER A 200 -4.05 -39.07 8.41
CA SER A 200 -5.43 -38.84 7.96
C SER A 200 -6.19 -37.82 8.82
N GLU A 201 -5.90 -37.73 10.11
CA GLU A 201 -6.45 -36.70 11.00
C GLU A 201 -5.86 -35.31 10.73
N ASN A 202 -4.55 -35.21 10.51
CA ASN A 202 -3.86 -33.92 10.28
C ASN A 202 -4.05 -33.35 8.87
N SER A 203 -4.23 -34.21 7.86
CA SER A 203 -4.44 -33.79 6.47
C SER A 203 -5.68 -32.92 6.34
N ILE A 204 -5.58 -31.81 5.60
CA ILE A 204 -6.69 -30.94 5.24
C ILE A 204 -7.23 -31.33 3.86
N VAL A 205 -6.31 -31.47 2.91
CA VAL A 205 -6.55 -31.67 1.47
C VAL A 205 -5.43 -32.54 0.91
N ALA A 206 -5.66 -33.19 -0.22
CA ALA A 206 -4.60 -33.83 -0.99
C ALA A 206 -4.23 -32.98 -2.21
N LYS A 207 -2.96 -32.97 -2.59
CA LYS A 207 -2.50 -32.47 -3.88
C LYS A 207 -2.21 -33.67 -4.78
N VAL A 208 -2.86 -33.75 -5.93
CA VAL A 208 -2.93 -34.93 -6.79
C VAL A 208 -2.42 -34.56 -8.19
N ILE A 209 -1.44 -35.30 -8.69
CA ILE A 209 -0.97 -35.22 -10.08
C ILE A 209 -1.46 -36.49 -10.76
N TYR A 210 -2.47 -36.40 -11.62
CA TYR A 210 -2.92 -37.55 -12.41
C TYR A 210 -1.89 -37.88 -13.50
N LEU A 211 -1.62 -39.17 -13.67
CA LEU A 211 -0.71 -39.71 -14.69
C LEU A 211 -1.46 -40.16 -15.95
N ASP A 212 -2.77 -40.41 -15.82
CA ASP A 212 -3.68 -40.62 -16.94
C ASP A 212 -4.24 -39.25 -17.41
N ASP A 213 -4.71 -39.17 -18.65
CA ASP A 213 -5.51 -38.03 -19.12
C ASP A 213 -6.89 -38.06 -18.43
N VAL A 214 -7.12 -37.10 -17.54
CA VAL A 214 -8.29 -37.03 -16.65
C VAL A 214 -9.04 -35.74 -16.92
N ASN A 215 -10.03 -35.82 -17.80
CA ASN A 215 -10.88 -34.69 -18.10
C ASN A 215 -11.92 -34.45 -16.99
N LEU A 216 -11.73 -33.38 -16.22
CA LEU A 216 -12.65 -32.95 -15.17
C LEU A 216 -13.81 -32.07 -15.68
N ASN A 217 -13.57 -31.20 -16.68
CA ASN A 217 -14.52 -30.29 -17.32
C ASN A 217 -15.65 -29.76 -16.40
N LEU A 218 -15.27 -29.17 -15.25
CA LEU A 218 -16.18 -28.43 -14.39
C LEU A 218 -15.97 -26.92 -14.57
N CYS A 219 -17.07 -26.18 -14.70
CA CYS A 219 -17.09 -24.73 -14.72
C CYS A 219 -17.03 -24.17 -13.29
N ASP A 220 -16.01 -23.36 -13.00
CA ASP A 220 -16.01 -22.52 -11.79
C ASP A 220 -16.88 -21.29 -12.01
N ILE A 221 -17.67 -20.98 -10.99
CA ILE A 221 -18.72 -19.97 -10.97
C ILE A 221 -18.41 -18.89 -9.92
N GLU A 222 -17.56 -19.19 -8.93
CA GLU A 222 -17.27 -18.30 -7.81
C GLU A 222 -15.97 -17.50 -7.99
N ASP A 223 -15.07 -17.92 -8.87
CA ASP A 223 -13.86 -17.16 -9.19
C ASP A 223 -14.17 -15.86 -9.97
N GLU A 224 -13.82 -14.73 -9.34
CA GLU A 224 -13.67 -13.43 -10.00
C GLU A 224 -12.53 -13.50 -11.03
N GLU A 225 -12.70 -12.85 -12.19
CA GLU A 225 -11.82 -13.05 -13.34
C GLU A 225 -10.38 -12.57 -13.12
N SER A 226 -9.47 -13.50 -12.83
CA SER A 226 -8.10 -13.40 -13.34
C SER A 226 -8.09 -13.86 -14.80
N GLU A 227 -7.62 -13.00 -15.72
CA GLU A 227 -7.50 -13.28 -17.18
C GLU A 227 -6.47 -14.39 -17.52
N GLU A 228 -6.05 -15.19 -16.55
CA GLU A 228 -5.23 -16.37 -16.72
C GLU A 228 -6.09 -17.60 -16.38
N LYS A 229 -6.78 -18.12 -17.40
CA LYS A 229 -6.86 -19.58 -17.50
C LYS A 229 -5.43 -20.04 -17.75
N SER A 230 -4.70 -20.35 -16.68
CA SER A 230 -3.56 -21.24 -16.82
C SER A 230 -4.07 -22.50 -17.51
N GLU A 231 -3.55 -22.79 -18.69
CA GLU A 231 -3.52 -24.17 -19.14
C GLU A 231 -2.70 -24.91 -18.08
N GLU A 232 -3.38 -25.60 -17.16
CA GLU A 232 -2.75 -26.31 -16.05
C GLU A 232 -1.80 -27.35 -16.65
N THR A 233 -0.53 -26.96 -16.82
CA THR A 233 0.49 -27.88 -17.29
C THR A 233 0.53 -29.08 -16.36
N SER A 234 0.61 -30.28 -16.94
CA SER A 234 0.38 -31.57 -16.28
C SER A 234 1.36 -31.93 -15.15
N GLN A 235 2.17 -30.98 -14.70
CA GLN A 235 3.18 -31.10 -13.66
C GLN A 235 2.81 -30.39 -12.34
N GLU A 236 1.93 -29.38 -12.34
CA GLU A 236 1.71 -28.58 -11.12
C GLU A 236 0.82 -29.25 -10.07
N GLY A 237 -0.14 -30.09 -10.47
CA GLY A 237 -0.97 -30.93 -9.59
C GLY A 237 -2.14 -30.21 -8.90
N ILE A 238 -3.33 -30.79 -9.00
CA ILE A 238 -4.58 -30.19 -8.52
C ILE A 238 -4.86 -30.48 -7.04
N LEU A 239 -5.63 -29.60 -6.38
CA LEU A 239 -6.10 -29.83 -5.01
C LEU A 239 -7.39 -30.70 -5.01
N TRP A 240 -7.44 -31.69 -4.13
CA TRP A 240 -8.48 -32.72 -4.11
C TRP A 240 -9.00 -33.00 -2.70
N ASP A 241 -10.33 -33.10 -2.55
CA ASP A 241 -10.99 -33.41 -1.29
C ASP A 241 -10.55 -34.76 -0.72
N LEU A 242 -10.35 -34.85 0.59
CA LEU A 242 -9.95 -36.11 1.21
C LEU A 242 -11.02 -37.22 1.12
N ASN A 243 -12.29 -36.84 1.01
CA ASN A 243 -13.43 -37.76 0.93
C ASN A 243 -13.89 -38.05 -0.52
N VAL A 244 -13.38 -37.35 -1.54
CA VAL A 244 -13.77 -37.61 -2.95
C VAL A 244 -12.87 -38.72 -3.53
N PRO A 245 -13.44 -39.78 -4.16
CA PRO A 245 -12.64 -40.84 -4.76
C PRO A 245 -11.69 -40.36 -5.86
N LEU A 246 -10.56 -41.04 -6.01
CA LEU A 246 -9.59 -40.84 -7.08
C LEU A 246 -10.08 -41.46 -8.39
N ILE A 247 -9.80 -40.80 -9.51
CA ILE A 247 -10.39 -41.15 -10.82
C ILE A 247 -9.37 -41.63 -11.87
N GLY A 248 -8.11 -41.84 -11.47
CA GLY A 248 -7.03 -42.38 -12.31
C GLY A 248 -5.76 -42.69 -11.52
N ASN A 249 -4.73 -43.21 -12.19
CA ASN A 249 -3.38 -43.31 -11.66
C ASN A 249 -2.86 -41.93 -11.27
N CYS A 250 -2.22 -41.79 -10.12
CA CYS A 250 -1.76 -40.47 -9.66
C CYS A 250 -0.57 -40.52 -8.70
N LYS A 251 0.13 -39.38 -8.59
CA LYS A 251 1.01 -39.07 -7.45
C LYS A 251 0.23 -38.24 -6.44
N ILE A 252 0.39 -38.52 -5.15
CA ILE A 252 -0.36 -37.84 -4.08
C ILE A 252 0.54 -37.28 -2.97
N ASN A 253 0.25 -36.05 -2.57
CA ASN A 253 0.85 -35.36 -1.44
C ASN A 253 -0.25 -34.92 -0.46
N PHE A 254 -0.04 -35.14 0.84
CA PHE A 254 -1.01 -34.81 1.89
C PHE A 254 -0.68 -33.47 2.54
N LEU A 255 -1.53 -32.47 2.33
CA LEU A 255 -1.32 -31.12 2.81
C LEU A 255 -2.04 -30.88 4.13
N GLY A 256 -1.27 -30.55 5.17
CA GLY A 256 -1.78 -30.15 6.49
C GLY A 256 -2.11 -28.65 6.58
N ILE A 257 -2.60 -28.24 7.75
CA ILE A 257 -2.97 -26.85 8.05
C ILE A 257 -1.78 -25.87 8.05
N ASP A 258 -0.55 -26.38 8.02
CA ASP A 258 0.66 -25.53 7.99
C ASP A 258 1.01 -25.04 6.57
N SER A 259 0.54 -25.73 5.53
CA SER A 259 0.73 -25.34 4.12
C SER A 259 -0.18 -24.15 3.71
N PRO A 260 0.25 -23.24 2.82
CA PRO A 260 -0.59 -22.15 2.33
C PRO A 260 -1.91 -22.63 1.70
N GLU A 261 -1.84 -23.68 0.88
CA GLU A 261 -2.99 -24.29 0.19
C GLU A 261 -3.95 -24.94 1.19
N GLY A 262 -3.41 -25.67 2.18
CA GLY A 262 -4.21 -26.23 3.28
C GLY A 262 -4.92 -25.16 4.10
N LYS A 263 -4.30 -23.99 4.33
CA LYS A 263 -4.96 -22.85 4.99
C LYS A 263 -6.08 -22.26 4.13
N LYS A 264 -5.85 -22.07 2.82
CA LYS A 264 -6.86 -21.57 1.88
C LYS A 264 -8.10 -22.48 1.88
N VAL A 265 -7.91 -23.79 1.75
CA VAL A 265 -9.00 -24.79 1.79
C VAL A 265 -9.73 -24.83 3.15
N PHE A 266 -8.99 -24.73 4.25
CA PHE A 266 -9.57 -24.70 5.59
C PHE A 266 -10.43 -23.45 5.85
N TRP A 267 -9.98 -22.27 5.42
CA TRP A 267 -10.74 -21.03 5.55
C TRP A 267 -11.90 -20.93 4.56
N HIS A 268 -11.76 -21.44 3.34
CA HIS A 268 -12.86 -21.54 2.38
C HIS A 268 -13.99 -22.44 2.90
N SER A 269 -13.65 -23.59 3.47
CA SER A 269 -14.62 -24.44 4.17
C SER A 269 -15.25 -23.76 5.39
N SER A 270 -14.49 -22.92 6.09
CA SER A 270 -15.01 -22.12 7.21
C SER A 270 -15.94 -21.00 6.73
N ALA A 271 -15.74 -20.45 5.53
CA ALA A 271 -16.69 -19.55 4.88
C ALA A 271 -18.04 -20.24 4.65
N HIS A 272 -18.06 -21.49 4.19
CA HIS A 272 -19.32 -22.24 4.00
C HIS A 272 -20.07 -22.49 5.32
N ILE A 273 -19.35 -22.75 6.43
CA ILE A 273 -19.97 -22.86 7.77
C ILE A 273 -20.56 -21.50 8.21
N LEU A 274 -19.90 -20.38 7.88
CA LEU A 274 -20.43 -19.04 8.09
C LEU A 274 -21.65 -18.76 7.21
N GLY A 275 -21.60 -19.09 5.91
CA GLY A 275 -22.73 -18.99 4.97
C GLY A 275 -23.95 -19.73 5.50
N SER A 276 -23.79 -21.01 5.88
CA SER A 276 -24.84 -21.80 6.53
C SER A 276 -25.42 -21.13 7.78
N SER A 277 -24.60 -20.43 8.56
CA SER A 277 -25.03 -19.74 9.79
C SER A 277 -25.84 -18.49 9.45
N LEU A 278 -25.41 -17.71 8.47
CA LEU A 278 -26.08 -16.49 8.01
C LEU A 278 -27.41 -16.79 7.30
N GLU A 279 -27.43 -17.79 6.41
CA GLU A 279 -28.65 -18.23 5.71
C GLU A 279 -29.70 -18.74 6.70
N LYS A 280 -29.28 -19.50 7.72
CA LYS A 280 -30.20 -19.99 8.75
C LYS A 280 -30.75 -18.87 9.62
N LEU A 281 -29.89 -17.98 10.14
CA LEU A 281 -30.31 -16.92 11.07
C LEU A 281 -31.15 -15.81 10.41
N TYR A 282 -30.86 -15.46 9.15
CA TYR A 282 -31.45 -14.29 8.50
C TYR A 282 -32.28 -14.61 7.25
N GLY A 283 -32.13 -15.80 6.68
CA GLY A 283 -32.74 -16.18 5.41
C GLY A 283 -32.23 -15.41 4.18
N GLY A 284 -31.18 -14.60 4.35
CA GLY A 284 -30.63 -13.73 3.30
C GLY A 284 -30.04 -14.48 2.12
N TYR A 285 -30.03 -13.83 0.97
CA TYR A 285 -29.49 -14.40 -0.25
C TYR A 285 -27.95 -14.28 -0.24
N LEU A 286 -27.30 -15.40 0.03
CA LEU A 286 -25.84 -15.54 -0.01
C LEU A 286 -25.31 -15.36 -1.43
N THR A 287 -24.17 -14.69 -1.58
CA THR A 287 -23.56 -14.43 -2.90
C THR A 287 -22.20 -15.10 -3.05
N ILE A 288 -21.12 -14.50 -2.55
CA ILE A 288 -19.73 -14.93 -2.74
C ILE A 288 -19.02 -15.01 -1.37
N GLY A 289 -18.25 -16.09 -1.13
CA GLY A 289 -17.64 -16.39 0.17
C GLY A 289 -16.21 -16.96 0.11
N PRO A 290 -15.20 -16.18 -0.32
CA PRO A 290 -13.87 -16.68 -0.60
C PRO A 290 -12.99 -16.71 0.66
N ALA A 291 -11.99 -17.59 0.63
CA ALA A 291 -10.86 -17.50 1.55
C ALA A 291 -9.97 -16.30 1.21
N LEU A 292 -9.41 -15.68 2.24
CA LEU A 292 -8.41 -14.62 2.12
C LEU A 292 -7.01 -15.16 2.47
N ASN A 293 -5.98 -14.34 2.26
CA ASN A 293 -4.63 -14.59 2.80
C ASN A 293 -4.63 -14.72 4.34
N GLU A 294 -5.65 -14.17 5.01
CA GLU A 294 -5.86 -14.26 6.45
C GLU A 294 -7.38 -14.29 6.73
N GLY A 295 -7.91 -15.47 7.07
CA GLY A 295 -9.33 -15.67 7.31
C GLY A 295 -10.17 -15.72 6.03
N PHE A 296 -11.41 -15.25 6.10
CA PHE A 296 -12.40 -15.33 5.03
C PHE A 296 -13.50 -14.27 5.20
N TYR A 297 -14.35 -14.10 4.19
CA TYR A 297 -15.61 -13.39 4.35
C TYR A 297 -16.76 -14.16 3.68
N TYR A 298 -17.99 -13.73 3.95
CA TYR A 298 -19.15 -14.13 3.16
C TYR A 298 -20.08 -12.92 2.96
N ASP A 299 -20.52 -12.70 1.72
CA ASP A 299 -21.48 -11.66 1.35
C ASP A 299 -22.94 -12.18 1.35
N ILE A 300 -23.83 -11.39 1.96
CA ILE A 300 -25.25 -11.71 2.06
C ILE A 300 -26.13 -10.49 1.76
N PHE A 301 -27.14 -10.66 0.92
CA PHE A 301 -28.21 -9.68 0.71
C PHE A 301 -29.26 -9.80 1.81
N LEU A 302 -29.55 -8.68 2.48
CA LEU A 302 -30.53 -8.58 3.57
C LEU A 302 -31.60 -7.49 3.31
N GLY A 303 -31.76 -7.07 2.04
CA GLY A 303 -32.59 -5.93 1.67
C GLY A 303 -32.13 -4.66 2.39
N ASN A 304 -33.07 -3.97 3.05
CA ASN A 304 -32.79 -2.74 3.80
C ASN A 304 -32.18 -2.95 5.20
N ASN A 305 -31.83 -4.18 5.57
CA ASN A 305 -31.30 -4.51 6.90
C ASN A 305 -29.77 -4.64 6.88
N SER A 306 -29.13 -4.38 8.02
CA SER A 306 -27.69 -4.51 8.20
C SER A 306 -27.36 -5.38 9.41
N ILE A 307 -26.20 -6.04 9.36
CA ILE A 307 -25.65 -6.78 10.50
C ILE A 307 -25.00 -5.78 11.45
N VAL A 308 -25.18 -5.96 12.77
CA VAL A 308 -24.54 -5.13 13.79
C VAL A 308 -23.65 -5.95 14.74
N SER A 309 -22.86 -5.29 15.59
CA SER A 309 -21.96 -5.96 16.55
C SER A 309 -22.66 -6.98 17.44
N ASP A 310 -23.92 -6.71 17.79
CA ASP A 310 -24.71 -7.50 18.74
C ASP A 310 -25.20 -8.81 18.12
N ASP A 311 -25.14 -8.92 16.78
CA ASP A 311 -25.41 -10.14 16.03
C ASP A 311 -24.23 -11.13 16.02
N TYR A 312 -23.01 -10.65 16.25
CA TYR A 312 -21.80 -11.49 16.14
C TYR A 312 -21.88 -12.71 17.06
N THR A 313 -22.37 -12.54 18.29
CA THR A 313 -22.54 -13.65 19.25
C THR A 313 -23.60 -14.66 18.77
N LYS A 314 -24.64 -14.22 18.04
CA LYS A 314 -25.66 -15.12 17.46
C LYS A 314 -25.05 -15.95 16.34
N ILE A 315 -24.33 -15.30 15.41
CA ILE A 315 -23.62 -15.92 14.29
C ILE A 315 -22.57 -16.91 14.79
N GLU A 316 -21.75 -16.52 15.77
CA GLU A 316 -20.76 -17.40 16.40
C GLU A 316 -21.41 -18.59 17.09
N ASN A 317 -22.54 -18.41 17.78
CA ASN A 317 -23.25 -19.52 18.42
C ASN A 317 -23.80 -20.51 17.40
N GLU A 318 -24.36 -20.05 16.26
CA GLU A 318 -24.87 -20.94 15.21
C GLU A 318 -23.75 -21.69 14.49
N TYR A 319 -22.67 -21.00 14.13
CA TYR A 319 -21.44 -21.61 13.60
C TYR A 319 -20.93 -22.72 14.52
N ASN A 320 -20.86 -22.45 15.82
CA ASN A 320 -20.42 -23.42 16.82
C ASN A 320 -21.38 -24.60 17.03
N LYS A 321 -22.66 -24.53 16.59
CA LYS A 321 -23.55 -25.71 16.57
C LYS A 321 -23.16 -26.64 15.42
N LEU A 322 -23.08 -26.11 14.20
CA LEU A 322 -22.73 -26.89 13.01
C LEU A 322 -21.32 -27.53 13.10
N VAL A 323 -20.37 -26.88 13.78
CA VAL A 323 -19.06 -27.46 14.13
C VAL A 323 -19.15 -28.61 15.13
N LYS A 324 -20.05 -28.54 16.12
CA LYS A 324 -20.27 -29.62 17.10
C LYS A 324 -20.99 -30.82 16.49
N GLU A 325 -21.86 -30.59 15.52
CA GLU A 325 -22.53 -31.65 14.74
C GLU A 325 -21.53 -32.44 13.88
N ASN A 326 -20.33 -31.89 13.61
CA ASN A 326 -19.23 -32.56 12.91
C ASN A 326 -19.64 -33.16 11.55
N VAL A 327 -20.46 -32.43 10.80
CA VAL A 327 -21.03 -32.88 9.54
C VAL A 327 -19.95 -32.95 8.45
N GLU A 328 -20.01 -33.96 7.60
CA GLU A 328 -19.12 -34.09 6.44
C GLU A 328 -19.57 -33.20 5.27
N PHE A 329 -18.62 -32.76 4.44
CA PHE A 329 -18.91 -32.05 3.20
C PHE A 329 -19.20 -33.06 2.08
N GLU A 330 -20.38 -32.97 1.46
CA GLU A 330 -20.82 -33.85 0.37
C GLU A 330 -20.80 -33.11 -0.96
N LYS A 331 -19.89 -33.49 -1.87
CA LYS A 331 -19.81 -32.96 -3.25
C LYS A 331 -20.83 -33.63 -4.17
N MET A 332 -21.50 -32.87 -5.03
CA MET A 332 -22.33 -33.40 -6.12
C MET A 332 -22.12 -32.59 -7.40
N VAL A 333 -21.64 -33.24 -8.46
CA VAL A 333 -21.55 -32.64 -9.81
C VAL A 333 -22.96 -32.53 -10.41
N CYS A 334 -23.30 -31.38 -10.97
CA CYS A 334 -24.64 -31.03 -11.46
C CYS A 334 -24.60 -30.35 -12.84
N THR A 335 -25.69 -30.49 -13.60
CA THR A 335 -25.92 -29.70 -14.83
C THR A 335 -26.46 -28.32 -14.50
N LYS A 336 -26.46 -27.43 -15.50
CA LYS A 336 -26.97 -26.06 -15.41
C LYS A 336 -28.43 -26.00 -14.94
N GLU A 337 -29.31 -26.86 -15.45
CA GLU A 337 -30.72 -26.90 -15.07
C GLU A 337 -30.91 -27.35 -13.63
N GLU A 338 -30.12 -28.35 -13.19
CA GLU A 338 -30.17 -28.86 -11.82
C GLU A 338 -29.76 -27.79 -10.80
N VAL A 339 -28.74 -26.98 -11.11
CA VAL A 339 -28.35 -25.87 -10.22
C VAL A 339 -29.31 -24.68 -10.29
N LEU A 340 -29.86 -24.35 -11.46
CA LEU A 340 -30.91 -23.32 -11.55
C LEU A 340 -32.14 -23.68 -10.70
N GLU A 341 -32.54 -24.94 -10.67
CA GLU A 341 -33.67 -25.40 -9.85
C GLU A 341 -33.34 -25.41 -8.34
N LEU A 342 -32.11 -25.78 -7.95
CA LEU A 342 -31.66 -25.72 -6.54
C LEU A 342 -31.60 -24.28 -6.01
N PHE A 343 -31.16 -23.32 -6.83
CA PHE A 343 -30.93 -21.93 -6.43
C PHE A 343 -32.01 -20.94 -6.89
N LYS A 344 -33.16 -21.42 -7.41
CA LYS A 344 -34.24 -20.58 -7.96
C LYS A 344 -34.84 -19.50 -7.03
N TYR A 345 -34.54 -19.57 -5.73
CA TYR A 345 -34.95 -18.59 -4.73
C TYR A 345 -33.96 -17.44 -4.56
N ASN A 346 -32.71 -17.59 -5.06
CA ASN A 346 -31.60 -16.67 -4.86
C ASN A 346 -31.22 -16.00 -6.20
N PRO A 347 -31.59 -14.72 -6.41
CA PRO A 347 -31.37 -14.06 -7.70
C PRO A 347 -29.89 -13.93 -8.08
N PHE A 348 -28.99 -13.75 -7.09
CA PHE A 348 -27.56 -13.57 -7.32
C PHE A 348 -26.88 -14.86 -7.79
N LYS A 349 -27.21 -16.02 -7.18
CA LYS A 349 -26.69 -17.31 -7.64
C LYS A 349 -27.25 -17.68 -9.03
N ILE A 350 -28.49 -17.31 -9.36
CA ILE A 350 -29.05 -17.48 -10.73
C ILE A 350 -28.26 -16.65 -11.76
N GLU A 351 -27.93 -15.40 -11.44
CA GLU A 351 -27.14 -14.51 -12.30
C GLU A 351 -25.72 -15.06 -12.54
N LEU A 352 -25.07 -15.57 -11.49
CA LEU A 352 -23.77 -16.27 -11.60
C LEU A 352 -23.86 -17.53 -12.48
N ILE A 353 -24.86 -18.40 -12.26
CA ILE A 353 -25.06 -19.61 -13.08
C ILE A 353 -25.23 -19.23 -14.56
N LYS A 354 -26.09 -18.25 -14.87
CA LYS A 354 -26.37 -17.81 -16.25
C LYS A 354 -25.15 -17.22 -16.96
N SER A 355 -24.31 -16.47 -16.24
CA SER A 355 -23.16 -15.76 -16.81
C SER A 355 -21.92 -16.65 -16.97
N LYS A 356 -21.69 -17.58 -16.03
CA LYS A 356 -20.51 -18.46 -16.02
C LYS A 356 -20.73 -19.77 -16.76
N ILE A 357 -21.88 -20.45 -16.60
CA ILE A 357 -22.19 -21.70 -17.33
C ILE A 357 -22.82 -21.36 -18.69
N ARG A 358 -21.98 -21.23 -19.72
CA ARG A 358 -22.39 -20.73 -21.04
C ARG A 358 -23.06 -21.82 -21.88
N SER A 359 -22.60 -23.06 -21.78
CA SER A 359 -23.14 -24.20 -22.52
C SER A 359 -23.96 -25.12 -21.61
N ASP A 360 -25.08 -25.64 -22.11
CA ASP A 360 -25.93 -26.56 -21.32
C ASP A 360 -25.28 -27.94 -21.12
N ASN A 361 -24.21 -28.23 -21.88
CA ASN A 361 -23.35 -29.40 -21.68
C ASN A 361 -22.28 -29.21 -20.58
N GLU A 362 -22.04 -27.98 -20.12
CA GLU A 362 -21.10 -27.71 -19.03
C GLU A 362 -21.71 -28.13 -17.68
N LYS A 363 -20.86 -28.71 -16.82
CA LYS A 363 -21.24 -29.12 -15.46
C LYS A 363 -20.50 -28.25 -14.46
N THR A 364 -21.06 -28.15 -13.26
CA THR A 364 -20.40 -27.55 -12.09
C THR A 364 -20.58 -28.49 -10.89
N SER A 365 -20.13 -28.12 -9.69
CA SER A 365 -20.48 -28.84 -8.47
C SER A 365 -21.17 -27.97 -7.42
N VAL A 366 -21.94 -28.65 -6.59
CA VAL A 366 -22.45 -28.12 -5.33
C VAL A 366 -21.85 -28.89 -4.18
N TYR A 367 -21.69 -28.23 -3.03
CA TYR A 367 -21.36 -28.89 -1.76
C TYR A 367 -22.47 -28.71 -0.76
N LYS A 368 -22.86 -29.82 -0.15
CA LYS A 368 -23.78 -29.86 0.99
C LYS A 368 -22.98 -29.95 2.30
N CYS A 369 -23.35 -29.13 3.27
CA CYS A 369 -22.82 -29.10 4.62
C CYS A 369 -24.01 -28.98 5.60
N GLY A 370 -24.43 -30.09 6.21
CA GLY A 370 -25.70 -30.13 6.96
C GLY A 370 -26.90 -29.85 6.06
N ASN A 371 -27.65 -28.79 6.37
CA ASN A 371 -28.79 -28.30 5.57
C ASN A 371 -28.40 -27.22 4.54
N PHE A 372 -27.16 -26.75 4.59
CA PHE A 372 -26.62 -25.76 3.66
C PHE A 372 -26.14 -26.46 2.39
N ILE A 373 -26.43 -25.87 1.22
CA ILE A 373 -26.00 -26.34 -0.10
C ILE A 373 -25.58 -25.11 -0.89
N ASP A 374 -24.37 -25.12 -1.43
CA ASP A 374 -23.77 -23.98 -2.13
C ASP A 374 -23.14 -24.41 -3.46
N LEU A 375 -23.02 -23.47 -4.42
CA LEU A 375 -22.25 -23.67 -5.67
C LEU A 375 -20.77 -23.52 -5.35
N CYS A 376 -19.95 -24.52 -5.68
CA CYS A 376 -18.51 -24.46 -5.42
C CYS A 376 -17.78 -25.65 -6.08
N LEU A 377 -16.57 -25.45 -6.60
CA LEU A 377 -15.68 -26.55 -7.03
C LEU A 377 -14.89 -27.19 -5.87
N GLY A 378 -14.68 -26.45 -4.79
CA GLY A 378 -13.92 -26.83 -3.60
C GLY A 378 -12.41 -26.80 -3.87
N PRO A 379 -11.62 -27.69 -3.23
CA PRO A 379 -12.02 -28.71 -2.28
C PRO A 379 -12.36 -28.14 -0.89
N HIS A 380 -12.96 -28.98 -0.05
CA HIS A 380 -13.28 -28.68 1.35
C HIS A 380 -12.59 -29.62 2.35
N ILE A 381 -12.59 -29.19 3.61
CA ILE A 381 -12.20 -30.04 4.74
C ILE A 381 -13.18 -31.22 4.88
N LYS A 382 -12.68 -32.36 5.36
CA LYS A 382 -13.50 -33.57 5.58
C LYS A 382 -14.80 -33.31 6.35
N ASN A 383 -14.73 -32.58 7.47
CA ASN A 383 -15.88 -32.27 8.32
C ASN A 383 -15.75 -30.94 9.07
N THR A 384 -16.89 -30.39 9.46
CA THR A 384 -16.99 -29.10 10.15
C THR A 384 -16.26 -29.08 11.49
N GLY A 385 -16.14 -30.22 12.17
CA GLY A 385 -15.47 -30.37 13.46
C GLY A 385 -13.96 -30.12 13.45
N LYS A 386 -13.33 -29.92 12.28
CA LYS A 386 -11.97 -29.37 12.21
C LYS A 386 -11.92 -27.86 12.51
N SER A 387 -12.99 -27.10 12.30
CA SER A 387 -13.05 -25.63 12.48
C SER A 387 -13.49 -25.23 13.89
N LYS A 388 -12.76 -25.70 14.92
CA LYS A 388 -13.20 -25.73 16.34
C LYS A 388 -13.24 -24.37 17.05
N ALA A 389 -12.59 -23.36 16.51
CA ALA A 389 -12.53 -22.03 17.08
C ALA A 389 -12.80 -21.01 15.97
N PHE A 390 -13.81 -20.15 16.16
CA PHE A 390 -14.24 -19.16 15.19
C PHE A 390 -14.58 -17.84 15.88
N LYS A 391 -14.37 -16.72 15.17
CA LYS A 391 -14.72 -15.37 15.62
C LYS A 391 -15.12 -14.51 14.43
N VAL A 392 -16.21 -13.73 14.57
CA VAL A 392 -16.54 -12.65 13.64
C VAL A 392 -15.65 -11.45 13.97
N LEU A 393 -14.91 -10.94 12.97
CA LEU A 393 -13.95 -9.85 13.16
C LEU A 393 -14.56 -8.47 12.95
N LYS A 394 -15.39 -8.33 11.91
CA LYS A 394 -16.07 -7.10 11.51
C LYS A 394 -17.14 -7.42 10.45
N ASN A 395 -18.07 -6.50 10.24
CA ASN A 395 -18.87 -6.43 9.03
C ASN A 395 -18.61 -5.13 8.26
N SER A 396 -19.01 -5.08 6.98
CA SER A 396 -19.04 -3.87 6.16
C SER A 396 -20.12 -3.95 5.09
N SER A 397 -20.50 -2.82 4.50
CA SER A 397 -21.24 -2.84 3.24
C SER A 397 -20.31 -3.22 2.07
N ALA A 398 -20.83 -3.99 1.14
CA ALA A 398 -20.26 -4.26 -0.18
C ALA A 398 -21.32 -3.94 -1.25
N TYR A 399 -20.94 -3.99 -2.52
CA TYR A 399 -21.87 -3.89 -3.64
C TYR A 399 -21.71 -5.11 -4.54
N TRP A 400 -22.79 -5.56 -5.15
CA TRP A 400 -22.76 -6.72 -6.04
C TRP A 400 -21.83 -6.48 -7.24
N LEU A 401 -20.90 -7.42 -7.46
CA LEU A 401 -19.80 -7.33 -8.44
C LEU A 401 -18.93 -6.05 -8.31
N GLY A 402 -18.92 -5.41 -7.14
CA GLY A 402 -18.14 -4.21 -6.86
C GLY A 402 -18.68 -2.90 -7.47
N ASP A 403 -19.74 -2.92 -8.28
CA ASP A 403 -20.35 -1.69 -8.80
C ASP A 403 -21.34 -1.08 -7.80
N LYS A 404 -21.05 0.17 -7.39
CA LYS A 404 -21.91 1.04 -6.56
C LYS A 404 -23.35 1.21 -7.08
N ASN A 405 -23.61 0.93 -8.36
CA ASN A 405 -24.93 1.05 -8.97
C ASN A 405 -25.80 -0.20 -8.71
N ASN A 406 -25.18 -1.31 -8.31
CA ASN A 406 -25.86 -2.58 -8.03
C ASN A 406 -26.32 -2.67 -6.57
N ASP A 407 -27.00 -3.77 -6.23
CA ASP A 407 -27.49 -4.05 -4.88
C ASP A 407 -26.40 -3.95 -3.81
N SER A 408 -26.77 -3.35 -2.67
CA SER A 408 -25.94 -3.31 -1.46
C SER A 408 -25.99 -4.66 -0.74
N LEU A 409 -24.82 -5.18 -0.39
CA LEU A 409 -24.63 -6.44 0.31
C LEU A 409 -24.01 -6.18 1.69
N GLN A 410 -24.22 -7.11 2.62
CA GLN A 410 -23.53 -7.13 3.91
C GLN A 410 -22.40 -8.17 3.86
N ARG A 411 -21.16 -7.70 4.00
CA ARG A 411 -19.95 -8.52 4.05
C ARG A 411 -19.58 -8.84 5.48
N VAL A 412 -19.56 -10.12 5.87
CA VAL A 412 -19.18 -10.57 7.21
C VAL A 412 -17.79 -11.22 7.17
N TYR A 413 -16.83 -10.64 7.91
CA TYR A 413 -15.47 -11.18 7.98
C TYR A 413 -15.29 -12.13 9.17
N GLY A 414 -14.73 -13.30 8.90
CA GLY A 414 -14.48 -14.35 9.88
C GLY A 414 -13.01 -14.78 9.93
N ILE A 415 -12.61 -15.30 11.09
CA ILE A 415 -11.37 -16.08 11.24
C ILE A 415 -11.70 -17.39 11.96
N SER A 416 -11.04 -18.47 11.58
CA SER A 416 -11.16 -19.76 12.24
C SER A 416 -9.80 -20.45 12.41
N PHE A 417 -9.76 -21.38 13.37
CA PHE A 417 -8.59 -22.17 13.75
C PHE A 417 -8.98 -23.57 14.21
N GLN A 418 -8.03 -24.51 14.21
CA GLN A 418 -8.24 -25.87 14.72
C GLN A 418 -8.25 -25.94 16.25
N LYS A 419 -7.59 -25.00 16.94
CA LYS A 419 -7.52 -24.94 18.40
C LYS A 419 -7.99 -23.58 18.93
N LYS A 420 -8.61 -23.60 20.12
CA LYS A 420 -9.00 -22.36 20.81
C LYS A 420 -7.82 -21.50 21.25
N THR A 421 -6.66 -22.11 21.52
CA THR A 421 -5.42 -21.39 21.85
C THR A 421 -4.96 -20.50 20.70
N GLU A 422 -4.96 -21.04 19.47
CA GLU A 422 -4.60 -20.32 18.24
C GLU A 422 -5.50 -19.09 18.03
N LEU A 423 -6.81 -19.21 18.29
CA LEU A 423 -7.74 -18.08 18.25
C LEU A 423 -7.45 -17.03 19.36
N THR A 424 -7.15 -17.46 20.58
CA THR A 424 -6.79 -16.54 21.68
C THR A 424 -5.50 -15.78 21.38
N ASP A 425 -4.48 -16.48 20.89
CA ASP A 425 -3.19 -15.90 20.50
C ASP A 425 -3.37 -14.92 19.34
N TYR A 426 -4.21 -15.26 18.36
CA TYR A 426 -4.58 -14.38 17.26
C TYR A 426 -5.34 -13.12 17.73
N ILE A 427 -6.34 -13.25 18.61
CA ILE A 427 -7.08 -12.10 19.16
C ILE A 427 -6.12 -11.18 19.93
N LYS A 428 -5.24 -11.76 20.76
CA LYS A 428 -4.19 -11.00 21.47
C LYS A 428 -3.25 -10.27 20.51
N PHE A 429 -2.81 -10.93 19.43
CA PHE A 429 -2.00 -10.32 18.38
C PHE A 429 -2.72 -9.14 17.72
N ILE A 430 -4.00 -9.28 17.36
CA ILE A 430 -4.82 -8.19 16.79
C ILE A 430 -5.02 -7.04 17.79
N GLU A 431 -5.18 -7.32 19.08
CA GLU A 431 -5.23 -6.27 20.11
C GLU A 431 -3.91 -5.52 20.28
N GLU A 432 -2.78 -6.24 20.28
CA GLU A 432 -1.45 -5.63 20.28
C GLU A 432 -1.21 -4.80 19.01
N ALA A 433 -1.65 -5.28 17.84
CA ALA A 433 -1.61 -4.53 16.59
C ALA A 433 -2.45 -3.24 16.64
N LYS A 434 -3.69 -3.30 17.15
CA LYS A 434 -4.54 -2.11 17.34
C LYS A 434 -3.92 -1.09 18.30
N LYS A 435 -3.17 -1.53 19.32
CA LYS A 435 -2.45 -0.64 20.26
C LYS A 435 -1.25 0.04 19.61
N ARG A 436 -0.59 -0.60 18.64
CA ARG A 436 0.58 -0.05 17.91
C ARG A 436 0.22 0.79 16.69
N ASP A 437 -0.99 0.60 16.12
CA ASP A 437 -1.52 1.32 14.96
C ASP A 437 -1.14 2.81 14.94
N HIS A 438 -0.46 3.23 13.87
CA HIS A 438 0.11 4.57 13.76
C HIS A 438 -0.94 5.68 13.91
N ARG A 439 -2.21 5.41 13.59
CA ARG A 439 -3.31 6.38 13.72
C ARG A 439 -3.65 6.61 15.20
N ASN A 440 -3.64 5.55 15.99
CA ASN A 440 -3.89 5.61 17.44
C ASN A 440 -2.69 6.22 18.18
N VAL A 441 -1.48 5.72 17.91
CA VAL A 441 -0.24 6.21 18.52
C VAL A 441 0.05 7.64 18.08
N GLY A 442 -0.12 7.96 16.80
CA GLY A 442 0.08 9.29 16.23
C GLY A 442 -0.88 10.34 16.79
N LYS A 443 -2.14 9.97 17.06
CA LYS A 443 -3.09 10.81 17.80
C LYS A 443 -2.64 11.02 19.25
N ASN A 444 -2.29 9.94 19.97
CA ASN A 444 -1.90 10.01 21.38
C ASN A 444 -0.62 10.81 21.62
N LEU A 445 0.31 10.83 20.66
CA LEU A 445 1.58 11.56 20.72
C LEU A 445 1.55 12.93 20.03
N ASN A 446 0.39 13.36 19.48
CA ASN A 446 0.22 14.58 18.69
C ASN A 446 1.25 14.69 17.55
N LEU A 447 1.29 13.69 16.67
CA LEU A 447 2.18 13.66 15.50
C LEU A 447 1.49 14.22 14.25
N PHE A 448 0.27 13.77 13.96
CA PHE A 448 -0.48 14.19 12.77
C PHE A 448 -2.00 13.98 12.96
N PHE A 449 -2.80 14.57 12.08
CA PHE A 449 -4.20 14.25 11.87
C PHE A 449 -4.55 14.23 10.38
N PHE A 450 -5.75 13.77 10.06
CA PHE A 450 -6.31 13.81 8.71
C PHE A 450 -7.67 14.50 8.76
N GLU A 451 -7.85 15.47 7.88
CA GLU A 451 -9.14 16.12 7.63
C GLU A 451 -9.75 15.45 6.38
N LYS A 452 -11.05 15.14 6.40
CA LYS A 452 -11.72 14.29 5.41
C LYS A 452 -12.42 15.07 4.29
N GLU A 453 -12.82 16.31 4.52
CA GLU A 453 -13.68 17.06 3.60
C GLU A 453 -12.88 17.99 2.68
N THR A 454 -11.87 18.67 3.24
CA THR A 454 -11.03 19.67 2.58
C THR A 454 -9.79 19.08 1.92
N SER A 455 -9.17 18.05 2.52
CA SER A 455 -7.98 17.40 1.96
C SER A 455 -7.88 15.91 2.34
N PRO A 456 -8.86 15.08 1.96
CA PRO A 456 -8.84 13.65 2.22
C PRO A 456 -7.55 13.02 1.69
N GLY A 457 -6.90 12.20 2.52
CA GLY A 457 -5.64 11.53 2.18
C GLY A 457 -4.40 12.43 2.22
N SER A 458 -4.49 13.66 2.72
CA SER A 458 -3.35 14.53 3.00
C SER A 458 -3.11 14.62 4.51
N GLY A 459 -1.91 14.26 4.96
CA GLY A 459 -1.56 14.31 6.38
C GLY A 459 -1.26 15.73 6.86
N PHE A 460 -1.98 16.19 7.89
CA PHE A 460 -1.67 17.43 8.59
C PHE A 460 -0.73 17.11 9.76
N TRP A 461 0.51 17.61 9.69
CA TRP A 461 1.55 17.31 10.66
C TRP A 461 1.59 18.34 11.79
N PHE A 462 1.48 17.87 13.04
CA PHE A 462 1.76 18.68 14.23
C PHE A 462 3.27 18.83 14.43
N THR A 463 3.69 19.77 15.28
CA THR A 463 5.11 20.08 15.57
C THR A 463 5.99 18.85 15.83
N HIS A 464 5.53 17.88 16.61
CA HIS A 464 6.32 16.68 16.92
C HIS A 464 6.42 15.72 15.73
N GLY A 465 5.37 15.57 14.91
CA GLY A 465 5.43 14.77 13.68
C GLY A 465 6.27 15.44 12.60
N ALA A 466 6.17 16.76 12.45
CA ALA A 466 7.00 17.54 11.53
C ALA A 466 8.50 17.45 11.88
N LYS A 467 8.86 17.44 13.17
CA LYS A 467 10.24 17.20 13.63
C LYS A 467 10.75 15.82 13.18
N ILE A 468 9.97 14.75 13.36
CA ILE A 468 10.32 13.39 12.89
C ILE A 468 10.51 13.38 11.36
N TYR A 469 9.55 13.93 10.62
CA TYR A 469 9.57 14.00 9.16
C TYR A 469 10.80 14.73 8.63
N ASN A 470 11.10 15.92 9.18
CA ASN A 470 12.24 16.73 8.74
C ASN A 470 13.57 16.06 9.10
N LYS A 471 13.71 15.47 10.29
CA LYS A 471 14.90 14.71 10.69
C LYS A 471 15.19 13.53 9.77
N LEU A 472 14.16 12.81 9.31
CA LEU A 472 14.31 11.75 8.30
C LEU A 472 14.83 12.32 6.97
N ILE A 473 14.21 13.39 6.47
CA ILE A 473 14.64 14.04 5.22
C ILE A 473 16.07 14.59 5.31
N GLU A 474 16.44 15.22 6.42
CA GLU A 474 17.78 15.73 6.66
C GLU A 474 18.84 14.61 6.75
N PHE A 475 18.50 13.50 7.41
CA PHE A 475 19.33 12.30 7.42
C PHE A 475 19.53 11.75 6.01
N MET A 476 18.46 11.55 5.23
CA MET A 476 18.57 11.08 3.84
C MET A 476 19.41 12.04 2.99
N ARG A 477 19.21 13.35 3.09
CA ARG A 477 20.03 14.36 2.38
C ARG A 477 21.52 14.24 2.69
N LYS A 478 21.92 14.00 3.94
CA LYS A 478 23.32 13.77 4.32
C LYS A 478 23.87 12.50 3.66
N GLU A 479 23.15 11.39 3.80
CA GLU A 479 23.53 10.09 3.26
C GLU A 479 23.62 10.06 1.72
N TYR A 480 22.77 10.85 1.04
CA TYR A 480 22.81 11.05 -0.41
C TYR A 480 24.06 11.82 -0.84
N ARG A 481 24.42 12.91 -0.13
CA ARG A 481 25.65 13.67 -0.41
C ARG A 481 26.90 12.82 -0.20
N ILE A 482 26.94 12.02 0.87
CA ILE A 482 28.01 11.03 1.12
C ILE A 482 28.17 10.07 -0.06
N ARG A 483 27.06 9.67 -0.69
CA ARG A 483 27.01 8.76 -1.85
C ARG A 483 27.02 9.46 -3.21
N LYS A 484 27.39 10.75 -3.26
CA LYS A 484 27.51 11.55 -4.50
C LYS A 484 26.23 11.57 -5.34
N TYR A 485 25.09 11.75 -4.68
CA TYR A 485 23.83 12.14 -5.31
C TYR A 485 23.71 13.67 -5.32
N GLU A 486 23.18 14.20 -6.42
CA GLU A 486 22.95 15.62 -6.64
C GLU A 486 21.45 15.92 -6.44
N GLU A 487 21.13 16.72 -5.41
CA GLU A 487 19.76 17.11 -5.11
C GLU A 487 19.28 18.16 -6.13
N VAL A 488 18.18 17.85 -6.82
CA VAL A 488 17.50 18.72 -7.78
C VAL A 488 16.09 19.06 -7.31
N ILE A 489 15.54 20.14 -7.85
CA ILE A 489 14.17 20.59 -7.55
C ILE A 489 13.41 20.64 -8.88
N THR A 490 12.33 19.88 -8.99
CA THR A 490 11.44 19.88 -10.17
C THR A 490 10.06 20.47 -9.84
N PRO A 491 9.37 21.11 -10.81
CA PRO A 491 8.00 21.60 -10.64
C PRO A 491 7.01 20.53 -10.13
N ASN A 492 5.95 20.96 -9.47
CA ASN A 492 4.87 20.08 -9.02
C ASN A 492 3.77 19.86 -10.07
N ILE A 493 3.70 20.74 -11.08
CA ILE A 493 2.68 20.75 -12.14
C ILE A 493 3.40 20.70 -13.49
N PHE A 494 2.93 19.83 -14.37
CA PHE A 494 3.42 19.75 -15.76
C PHE A 494 2.24 19.63 -16.72
N SER A 495 2.46 20.03 -17.98
CA SER A 495 1.54 19.70 -19.06
C SER A 495 1.41 18.18 -19.19
N CYS A 496 0.20 17.71 -19.49
CA CYS A 496 -0.03 16.30 -19.76
C CYS A 496 0.70 15.75 -20.99
N ASP A 497 1.25 16.61 -21.85
CA ASP A 497 2.13 16.21 -22.94
C ASP A 497 3.38 15.48 -22.42
N LEU A 498 3.95 15.92 -21.28
CA LEU A 498 5.09 15.27 -20.65
C LEU A 498 4.76 13.82 -20.23
N TRP A 499 3.55 13.61 -19.72
CA TRP A 499 3.07 12.29 -19.30
C TRP A 499 2.74 11.39 -20.51
N LYS A 500 2.30 11.98 -21.63
CA LYS A 500 2.09 11.28 -22.91
C LYS A 500 3.44 10.84 -23.51
N THR A 501 4.44 11.73 -23.51
CA THR A 501 5.83 11.41 -23.89
C THR A 501 6.41 10.32 -23.00
N SER A 502 6.18 10.35 -21.69
CA SER A 502 6.70 9.32 -20.78
C SER A 502 5.93 7.99 -20.82
N GLY A 503 4.75 7.93 -21.43
CA GLY A 503 3.87 6.75 -21.46
C GLY A 503 3.02 6.57 -20.20
N HIS A 504 3.23 7.40 -19.18
CA HIS A 504 2.49 7.33 -17.93
C HIS A 504 1.05 7.83 -18.06
N TYR A 505 0.74 8.68 -19.05
CA TYR A 505 -0.62 9.14 -19.25
C TYR A 505 -1.58 7.98 -19.56
N GLN A 506 -1.19 7.04 -20.43
CA GLN A 506 -1.99 5.88 -20.79
C GLN A 506 -2.29 4.98 -19.57
N ASN A 507 -1.29 4.75 -18.72
CA ASN A 507 -1.38 3.78 -17.61
C ASN A 507 -1.85 4.39 -16.28
N TYR A 508 -1.66 5.69 -16.06
CA TYR A 508 -1.92 6.36 -14.77
C TYR A 508 -2.92 7.52 -14.81
N LYS A 509 -3.53 7.88 -15.96
CA LYS A 509 -4.48 9.02 -16.05
C LYS A 509 -5.52 9.04 -14.93
N ASN A 510 -6.14 7.89 -14.66
CA ASN A 510 -7.19 7.75 -13.63
C ASN A 510 -6.67 7.98 -12.19
N CYS A 511 -5.37 7.73 -11.97
CA CYS A 511 -4.67 7.89 -10.70
C CYS A 511 -3.95 9.25 -10.57
N MET A 512 -4.21 10.20 -11.48
CA MET A 512 -3.59 11.53 -11.48
C MET A 512 -4.61 12.63 -11.20
N PHE A 513 -4.16 13.70 -10.54
CA PHE A 513 -4.94 14.94 -10.46
C PHE A 513 -4.68 15.76 -11.72
N ILE A 514 -5.67 15.78 -12.62
CA ILE A 514 -5.63 16.49 -13.90
C ILE A 514 -6.66 17.63 -13.87
N PHE A 515 -6.29 18.77 -14.42
CA PHE A 515 -7.13 19.97 -14.54
C PHE A 515 -6.84 20.68 -15.88
N ASN A 516 -7.83 21.39 -16.40
CA ASN A 516 -7.72 22.10 -17.67
C ASN A 516 -7.49 23.60 -17.42
N ILE A 517 -6.49 24.17 -18.09
CA ILE A 517 -6.18 25.61 -18.12
C ILE A 517 -5.90 25.94 -19.58
N GLU A 518 -6.52 27.00 -20.11
CA GLU A 518 -6.29 27.48 -21.49
C GLU A 518 -6.44 26.38 -22.55
N ASN A 519 -7.51 25.58 -22.45
CA ASN A 519 -7.80 24.43 -23.33
C ASN A 519 -6.70 23.34 -23.35
N LYS A 520 -5.81 23.32 -22.35
CA LYS A 520 -4.71 22.36 -22.22
C LYS A 520 -4.85 21.57 -20.91
N GLU A 521 -4.61 20.26 -21.00
CA GLU A 521 -4.54 19.39 -19.83
C GLU A 521 -3.21 19.60 -19.09
N TRP A 522 -3.31 19.84 -17.79
CA TRP A 522 -2.20 19.91 -16.83
C TRP A 522 -2.43 18.89 -15.72
N GLY A 523 -1.35 18.38 -15.13
CA GLY A 523 -1.44 17.43 -14.03
C GLY A 523 -0.41 17.68 -12.94
N MET A 524 -0.80 17.43 -11.68
CA MET A 524 0.16 17.32 -10.57
C MET A 524 1.01 16.07 -10.75
N LYS A 525 2.32 16.16 -10.46
CA LYS A 525 3.25 15.03 -10.67
C LYS A 525 2.95 13.83 -9.76
N PRO A 526 2.78 12.60 -10.31
CA PRO A 526 2.63 11.38 -9.52
C PRO A 526 3.97 10.67 -9.21
N MET A 527 5.07 11.16 -9.80
CA MET A 527 6.46 10.69 -9.73
C MET A 527 7.43 11.75 -10.28
N ASN A 528 8.73 11.68 -9.98
CA ASN A 528 9.70 12.68 -10.44
C ASN A 528 10.43 12.33 -11.76
N CYS A 529 10.44 11.05 -12.17
CA CYS A 529 11.27 10.52 -13.26
C CYS A 529 11.22 11.33 -14.58
N PRO A 530 10.03 11.70 -15.11
CA PRO A 530 9.94 12.50 -16.33
C PRO A 530 10.60 13.89 -16.23
N GLY A 531 10.57 14.52 -15.04
CA GLY A 531 11.29 15.77 -14.80
C GLY A 531 12.82 15.57 -14.81
N HIS A 532 13.30 14.44 -14.29
CA HIS A 532 14.74 14.11 -14.27
C HIS A 532 15.26 13.79 -15.68
N CYS A 533 14.43 13.19 -16.53
CA CYS A 533 14.73 13.00 -17.96
C CYS A 533 14.92 14.34 -18.68
N LEU A 534 14.12 15.37 -18.37
CA LEU A 534 14.29 16.72 -18.91
C LEU A 534 15.60 17.36 -18.43
N ILE A 535 15.96 17.19 -17.15
CA ILE A 535 17.24 17.68 -16.60
C ILE A 535 18.42 17.00 -17.31
N PHE A 536 18.45 15.67 -17.39
CA PHE A 536 19.53 14.92 -18.06
C PHE A 536 19.76 15.40 -19.50
N LYS A 537 18.67 15.66 -20.23
CA LYS A 537 18.73 16.16 -21.62
C LYS A 537 19.43 17.52 -21.76
N GLN A 538 19.48 18.35 -20.71
CA GLN A 538 20.21 19.62 -20.69
C GLN A 538 21.68 19.48 -20.26
N LEU A 539 22.06 18.40 -19.55
CA LEU A 539 23.41 18.22 -19.01
C LEU A 539 24.49 17.94 -20.08
N ASN A 540 24.10 17.67 -21.33
CA ASN A 540 25.03 17.34 -22.44
C ASN A 540 26.04 16.23 -22.07
N ALA A 541 25.55 15.19 -21.38
CA ALA A 541 26.36 14.17 -20.71
C ALA A 541 27.35 13.45 -21.64
N SER A 542 28.47 13.03 -21.05
CA SER A 542 29.48 12.18 -21.69
C SER A 542 29.68 10.90 -20.88
N TYR A 543 30.30 9.87 -21.48
CA TYR A 543 30.64 8.63 -20.77
C TYR A 543 31.50 8.86 -19.51
N LYS A 544 32.30 9.94 -19.46
CA LYS A 544 33.10 10.35 -18.29
C LYS A 544 32.28 10.98 -17.17
N SER A 545 31.07 11.45 -17.49
CA SER A 545 30.14 12.06 -16.54
C SER A 545 29.24 11.03 -15.86
N LEU A 546 29.13 9.82 -16.42
CA LEU A 546 28.33 8.73 -15.87
C LEU A 546 29.10 8.01 -14.73
N PRO A 547 28.39 7.47 -13.72
CA PRO A 547 26.95 7.57 -13.49
C PRO A 547 26.54 8.93 -12.89
N ILE A 548 25.50 9.55 -13.46
CA ILE A 548 24.87 10.78 -12.92
C ILE A 548 23.73 10.36 -11.99
N ARG A 549 23.71 10.88 -10.77
CA ARG A 549 22.77 10.45 -9.71
C ARG A 549 21.91 11.63 -9.26
N LEU A 550 20.71 11.79 -9.85
CA LEU A 550 19.79 12.86 -9.48
C LEU A 550 18.87 12.41 -8.34
N ALA A 551 18.65 13.29 -7.36
CA ALA A 551 17.80 13.04 -6.19
C ALA A 551 16.77 14.16 -6.03
N ASP A 552 15.54 13.83 -5.66
CA ASP A 552 14.45 14.82 -5.58
C ASP A 552 13.49 14.46 -4.44
N PHE A 553 13.49 15.33 -3.44
CA PHE A 553 12.60 15.24 -2.28
C PHE A 553 11.30 16.04 -2.51
N GLY A 554 10.88 16.19 -3.77
CA GLY A 554 9.68 16.92 -4.17
C GLY A 554 8.38 16.23 -3.76
N VAL A 555 7.32 17.04 -3.69
CA VAL A 555 5.98 16.57 -3.29
C VAL A 555 5.27 15.94 -4.49
N LEU A 556 4.73 14.74 -4.28
CA LEU A 556 4.02 13.94 -5.27
C LEU A 556 2.55 13.83 -4.90
N HIS A 557 1.70 13.70 -5.93
CA HIS A 557 0.25 13.57 -5.77
C HIS A 557 -0.30 12.44 -6.64
N ARG A 558 -1.06 11.52 -6.03
CA ARG A 558 -1.80 10.45 -6.71
C ARG A 558 -3.27 10.51 -6.29
N ASN A 559 -4.18 10.42 -7.25
CA ASN A 559 -5.62 10.43 -7.03
C ASN A 559 -6.13 9.06 -6.57
N GLU A 560 -5.67 8.62 -5.40
CA GLU A 560 -6.11 7.39 -4.76
C GLU A 560 -7.62 7.44 -4.47
N ILE A 561 -8.33 6.32 -4.68
CA ILE A 561 -9.76 6.18 -4.40
C ILE A 561 -10.00 6.42 -2.90
N THR A 562 -11.00 7.25 -2.55
CA THR A 562 -11.22 7.68 -1.14
C THR A 562 -11.35 6.51 -0.15
N GLY A 563 -11.96 5.39 -0.57
CA GLY A 563 -12.10 4.19 0.25
C GLY A 563 -10.81 3.39 0.50
N SER A 564 -9.75 3.61 -0.29
CA SER A 564 -8.44 2.94 -0.09
C SER A 564 -7.49 3.72 0.82
N LEU A 565 -7.83 4.96 1.18
CA LEU A 565 -7.00 5.82 2.02
C LEU A 565 -6.90 5.25 3.44
N SER A 566 -5.68 5.14 3.96
CA SER A 566 -5.43 4.53 5.28
C SER A 566 -4.29 5.23 6.00
N GLY A 567 -4.65 6.21 6.83
CA GLY A 567 -3.71 7.00 7.62
C GLY A 567 -2.54 7.49 6.77
N LEU A 568 -1.31 7.23 7.23
CA LEU A 568 -0.08 7.57 6.52
C LEU A 568 0.41 6.45 5.56
N THR A 569 -0.14 5.24 5.57
CA THR A 569 0.37 4.14 4.72
C THR A 569 -0.13 4.23 3.27
N ARG A 570 -1.32 4.80 3.05
CA ARG A 570 -1.89 5.10 1.73
C ARG A 570 -2.56 6.48 1.73
N VAL A 571 -1.93 7.41 1.02
CA VAL A 571 -2.17 8.87 1.01
C VAL A 571 -2.23 9.41 -0.41
N ARG A 572 -2.89 10.56 -0.61
CA ARG A 572 -2.96 11.27 -1.89
C ARG A 572 -1.76 12.20 -2.11
N ARG A 573 -1.35 12.93 -1.07
CA ARG A 573 -0.12 13.73 -1.03
C ARG A 573 0.95 12.96 -0.29
N PHE A 574 2.13 12.85 -0.89
CA PHE A 574 3.29 12.24 -0.25
C PHE A 574 4.60 12.86 -0.73
N GLN A 575 5.69 12.56 -0.03
CA GLN A 575 7.04 12.90 -0.44
C GLN A 575 7.90 11.64 -0.42
N GLN A 576 8.72 11.43 -1.43
CA GLN A 576 9.65 10.29 -1.49
C GLN A 576 11.09 10.77 -1.33
N ASP A 577 11.96 9.86 -0.89
CA ASP A 577 13.40 9.97 -1.12
C ASP A 577 13.72 9.45 -2.52
N ASP A 578 13.16 10.11 -3.55
CA ASP A 578 13.24 9.63 -4.93
C ASP A 578 14.62 9.90 -5.54
N ALA A 579 15.13 8.95 -6.34
CA ALA A 579 16.38 9.13 -7.06
C ALA A 579 16.43 8.35 -8.38
N HIS A 580 17.06 8.97 -9.37
CA HIS A 580 17.26 8.42 -10.70
C HIS A 580 18.75 8.44 -11.05
N ILE A 581 19.33 7.24 -11.21
CA ILE A 581 20.73 7.07 -11.63
C ILE A 581 20.74 6.86 -13.14
N PHE A 582 21.34 7.79 -13.88
CA PHE A 582 21.59 7.65 -15.30
C PHE A 582 22.98 7.06 -15.50
N CYS A 583 23.07 5.87 -16.09
CA CYS A 583 24.33 5.15 -16.26
C CYS A 583 24.41 4.40 -17.59
N SER A 584 25.57 3.80 -17.89
CA SER A 584 25.74 2.85 -19.00
C SER A 584 25.56 1.41 -18.51
N LEU A 585 25.47 0.45 -19.44
CA LEU A 585 25.32 -0.99 -19.15
C LEU A 585 26.35 -1.50 -18.11
N ASP A 586 27.63 -1.15 -18.28
CA ASP A 586 28.75 -1.56 -17.42
C ASP A 586 28.57 -1.15 -15.94
N HIS A 587 27.84 -0.06 -15.69
CA HIS A 587 27.66 0.50 -14.36
C HIS A 587 26.53 -0.17 -13.56
N ILE A 588 25.60 -0.89 -14.19
CA ILE A 588 24.36 -1.38 -13.55
C ILE A 588 24.68 -2.19 -12.28
N LYS A 589 25.55 -3.20 -12.38
CA LYS A 589 25.85 -4.12 -11.27
C LYS A 589 26.41 -3.36 -10.06
N THR A 590 27.39 -2.49 -10.29
CA THR A 590 28.01 -1.66 -9.24
C THR A 590 27.02 -0.70 -8.60
N GLU A 591 26.18 -0.02 -9.39
CA GLU A 591 25.22 0.94 -8.85
C GLU A 591 24.07 0.25 -8.11
N VAL A 592 23.57 -0.90 -8.57
CA VAL A 592 22.58 -1.71 -7.83
C VAL A 592 23.16 -2.18 -6.49
N VAL A 593 24.38 -2.70 -6.45
CA VAL A 593 25.05 -3.10 -5.19
C VAL A 593 25.21 -1.89 -4.24
N ASN A 594 25.62 -0.72 -4.75
CA ASN A 594 25.74 0.52 -3.97
C ASN A 594 24.39 0.95 -3.36
N VAL A 595 23.28 0.80 -4.10
CA VAL A 595 21.93 1.11 -3.60
C VAL A 595 21.47 0.08 -2.57
N LEU A 596 21.70 -1.22 -2.79
CA LEU A 596 21.38 -2.28 -1.82
C LEU A 596 22.12 -2.07 -0.49
N GLN A 597 23.42 -1.76 -0.53
CA GLN A 597 24.20 -1.44 0.68
C GLN A 597 23.64 -0.21 1.43
N PHE A 598 23.13 0.80 0.70
CA PHE A 598 22.48 1.95 1.32
C PHE A 598 21.14 1.57 1.98
N ILE A 599 20.33 0.73 1.34
CA ILE A 599 19.09 0.20 1.92
C ILE A 599 19.39 -0.55 3.22
N PHE A 600 20.37 -1.46 3.20
CA PHE A 600 20.76 -2.24 4.38
C PHE A 600 21.24 -1.35 5.52
N TYR A 601 22.04 -0.32 5.21
CA TYR A 601 22.50 0.65 6.21
C TYR A 601 21.32 1.33 6.93
N VAL A 602 20.38 1.89 6.17
CA VAL A 602 19.22 2.60 6.74
C VAL A 602 18.30 1.64 7.51
N TYR A 603 18.08 0.43 7.01
CA TYR A 603 17.14 -0.51 7.64
C TYR A 603 17.72 -1.13 8.92
N ASN A 604 19.02 -1.41 8.94
CA ASN A 604 19.72 -1.88 10.13
C ASN A 604 19.78 -0.81 11.24
N LEU A 605 19.89 0.48 10.88
CA LEU A 605 19.84 1.60 11.84
C LEU A 605 18.53 1.64 12.65
N PHE A 606 17.42 1.18 12.07
CA PHE A 606 16.12 1.07 12.73
C PHE A 606 15.82 -0.33 13.30
N GLY A 607 16.70 -1.33 13.10
CA GLY A 607 16.49 -2.70 13.56
C GLY A 607 15.42 -3.47 12.77
N PHE A 608 15.12 -3.07 11.53
CA PHE A 608 14.14 -3.76 10.70
C PHE A 608 14.64 -5.12 10.20
N LYS A 609 13.72 -6.08 10.10
CA LYS A 609 13.91 -7.31 9.31
C LYS A 609 13.33 -7.09 7.92
N TYR A 610 13.91 -7.69 6.89
CA TYR A 610 13.42 -7.54 5.52
C TYR A 610 13.75 -8.78 4.68
N ASP A 611 12.92 -9.02 3.67
CA ASP A 611 13.14 -10.00 2.59
C ASP A 611 13.34 -9.23 1.26
N LEU A 612 14.18 -9.77 0.37
CA LEU A 612 14.37 -9.24 -0.99
C LEU A 612 13.66 -10.14 -2.00
N TYR A 613 12.96 -9.52 -2.95
CA TYR A 613 12.31 -10.20 -4.07
C TYR A 613 12.84 -9.66 -5.40
N LEU A 614 13.18 -10.55 -6.32
CA LEU A 614 13.45 -10.22 -7.72
C LEU A 614 12.15 -10.39 -8.50
N SER A 615 11.57 -9.28 -8.93
CA SER A 615 10.28 -9.23 -9.62
C SER A 615 10.51 -9.09 -11.14
N THR A 616 10.17 -10.15 -11.88
CA THR A 616 10.47 -10.32 -13.32
C THR A 616 9.34 -9.84 -14.23
N ARG A 617 9.54 -9.88 -15.55
CA ARG A 617 8.66 -9.37 -16.60
C ARG A 617 7.19 -9.76 -16.41
N PRO A 618 6.25 -8.80 -16.29
CA PRO A 618 4.82 -9.05 -16.20
C PRO A 618 4.25 -9.52 -17.55
N PRO A 619 3.06 -10.14 -17.59
CA PRO A 619 2.39 -10.50 -18.85
C PRO A 619 2.17 -9.30 -19.79
N LYS A 620 1.86 -8.12 -19.22
CA LYS A 620 1.66 -6.85 -19.96
C LYS A 620 2.90 -5.96 -19.79
N TYR A 621 3.86 -6.06 -20.70
CA TYR A 621 5.13 -5.31 -20.68
C TYR A 621 5.37 -4.51 -21.98
N ILE A 622 6.32 -3.57 -21.95
CA ILE A 622 6.81 -2.82 -23.13
C ILE A 622 8.31 -3.01 -23.33
N GLY A 623 8.76 -2.94 -24.59
CA GLY A 623 10.16 -3.08 -24.98
C GLY A 623 10.55 -4.44 -25.53
N ASP A 624 11.79 -4.55 -26.01
CA ASP A 624 12.34 -5.77 -26.59
C ASP A 624 12.63 -6.86 -25.54
N ILE A 625 12.40 -8.11 -25.92
CA ILE A 625 12.54 -9.29 -25.06
C ILE A 625 13.98 -9.52 -24.58
N ASN A 626 14.98 -9.23 -25.42
CA ASN A 626 16.39 -9.43 -25.09
C ASN A 626 16.87 -8.38 -24.08
N THR A 627 16.37 -7.16 -24.21
CA THR A 627 16.58 -6.07 -23.23
C THR A 627 16.04 -6.47 -21.85
N TRP A 628 14.85 -7.08 -21.81
CA TRP A 628 14.26 -7.62 -20.59
C TRP A 628 15.09 -8.76 -19.97
N ASN A 629 15.46 -9.76 -20.77
CA ASN A 629 16.27 -10.89 -20.30
C ASN A 629 17.63 -10.41 -19.74
N PHE A 630 18.25 -9.43 -20.39
CA PHE A 630 19.49 -8.80 -19.90
C PHE A 630 19.27 -8.03 -18.59
N ALA A 631 18.16 -7.30 -18.45
CA ALA A 631 17.83 -6.54 -17.25
C ALA A 631 17.61 -7.45 -16.03
N GLU A 632 16.86 -8.55 -16.20
CA GLU A 632 16.60 -9.54 -15.16
C GLU A 632 17.89 -10.22 -14.71
N GLN A 633 18.71 -10.67 -15.66
CA GLN A 633 20.01 -11.28 -15.37
C GLN A 633 20.95 -10.28 -14.67
N SER A 634 20.95 -9.01 -15.06
CA SER A 634 21.77 -7.96 -14.42
C SER A 634 21.37 -7.71 -12.96
N LEU A 635 20.07 -7.73 -12.63
CA LEU A 635 19.60 -7.61 -11.25
C LEU A 635 19.91 -8.87 -10.43
N LYS A 636 19.74 -10.06 -11.02
CA LYS A 636 20.07 -11.35 -10.40
C LYS A 636 21.55 -11.43 -10.02
N GLU A 637 22.45 -11.11 -10.94
CA GLU A 637 23.89 -11.09 -10.68
C GLU A 637 24.29 -10.04 -9.63
N ALA A 638 23.61 -8.88 -9.59
CA ALA A 638 23.84 -7.88 -8.56
C ALA A 638 23.40 -8.35 -7.16
N LEU A 639 22.32 -9.14 -7.06
CA LEU A 639 21.88 -9.79 -5.81
C LEU A 639 22.86 -10.87 -5.36
N GLU A 640 23.37 -11.68 -6.29
CA GLU A 640 24.39 -12.70 -6.04
C GLU A 640 25.72 -12.07 -5.57
N LEU A 641 26.18 -11.00 -6.21
CA LEU A 641 27.36 -10.22 -5.81
C LEU A 641 27.19 -9.53 -4.44
N ALA A 642 25.98 -9.11 -4.09
CA ALA A 642 25.67 -8.58 -2.76
C ALA A 642 25.67 -9.65 -1.65
N ASN A 643 25.75 -10.95 -2.02
CA ASN A 643 25.75 -12.10 -1.11
C ASN A 643 24.58 -12.09 -0.10
N VAL A 644 23.38 -11.77 -0.61
CA VAL A 644 22.15 -11.70 0.19
C VAL A 644 21.14 -12.76 -0.22
N LYS A 645 20.31 -13.20 0.73
CA LYS A 645 19.19 -14.10 0.43
C LYS A 645 18.06 -13.30 -0.21
N TRP A 646 17.60 -13.77 -1.36
CA TRP A 646 16.47 -13.22 -2.10
C TRP A 646 15.54 -14.35 -2.58
N LYS A 647 14.35 -13.98 -3.06
CA LYS A 647 13.35 -14.90 -3.64
C LYS A 647 12.93 -14.38 -5.01
N LEU A 648 12.56 -15.28 -5.91
CA LEU A 648 11.94 -14.90 -7.18
C LEU A 648 10.46 -14.55 -6.95
N ASN A 649 9.96 -13.56 -7.68
CA ASN A 649 8.57 -13.11 -7.66
C ASN A 649 8.12 -12.93 -9.11
N GLU A 650 7.74 -14.04 -9.75
CA GLU A 650 7.52 -14.06 -11.19
C GLU A 650 6.32 -13.18 -11.59
N GLY A 651 6.48 -12.42 -12.68
CA GLY A 651 5.42 -11.58 -13.23
C GLY A 651 5.10 -10.27 -12.52
N ASP A 652 5.72 -9.95 -11.37
CA ASP A 652 5.42 -8.72 -10.59
C ASP A 652 6.28 -7.50 -10.96
N GLY A 653 7.13 -7.58 -11.99
CA GLY A 653 7.87 -6.42 -12.52
C GLY A 653 6.93 -5.31 -13.03
N ALA A 654 7.37 -4.05 -13.07
CA ALA A 654 6.54 -3.02 -13.69
C ALA A 654 6.66 -3.07 -15.22
N PHE A 655 5.66 -2.55 -15.93
CA PHE A 655 5.56 -2.66 -17.40
C PHE A 655 6.81 -2.22 -18.20
N TYR A 656 7.70 -1.39 -17.65
CA TYR A 656 8.91 -0.87 -18.32
C TYR A 656 10.24 -1.51 -17.88
N GLY A 657 10.25 -2.38 -16.86
CA GLY A 657 11.46 -3.10 -16.46
C GLY A 657 11.37 -3.81 -15.10
N PRO A 658 12.28 -4.78 -14.85
CA PRO A 658 12.28 -5.58 -13.65
C PRO A 658 12.76 -4.78 -12.44
N LYS A 659 12.42 -5.26 -11.23
CA LYS A 659 12.72 -4.57 -9.97
C LYS A 659 13.16 -5.54 -8.88
N ILE A 660 14.01 -5.04 -7.98
CA ILE A 660 14.27 -5.63 -6.68
C ILE A 660 13.35 -4.93 -5.68
N ASP A 661 12.42 -5.66 -5.09
CA ASP A 661 11.53 -5.18 -4.04
C ASP A 661 12.07 -5.57 -2.66
N ILE A 662 12.08 -4.62 -1.73
CA ILE A 662 12.51 -4.88 -0.36
C ILE A 662 11.28 -4.77 0.55
N VAL A 663 10.87 -5.93 1.06
CA VAL A 663 9.69 -6.09 1.92
C VAL A 663 10.15 -6.09 3.36
N LEU A 664 9.93 -4.96 4.04
CA LEU A 664 10.16 -4.79 5.47
C LEU A 664 9.15 -5.61 6.27
N ARG A 665 9.58 -6.11 7.42
CA ARG A 665 8.72 -6.67 8.48
C ARG A 665 8.78 -5.78 9.70
N ASP A 666 7.62 -5.35 10.18
CA ASP A 666 7.53 -4.57 11.41
C ASP A 666 7.67 -5.44 12.68
N SER A 667 7.55 -4.82 13.85
CA SER A 667 7.65 -5.50 15.15
C SER A 667 6.54 -6.53 15.44
N LEU A 668 5.54 -6.64 14.56
CA LEU A 668 4.44 -7.60 14.57
C LEU A 668 4.53 -8.57 13.37
N ASN A 669 5.66 -8.60 12.66
CA ASN A 669 5.88 -9.36 11.42
C ASN A 669 4.94 -9.02 10.25
N ARG A 670 4.20 -7.90 10.28
CA ARG A 670 3.42 -7.47 9.10
C ARG A 670 4.38 -6.96 8.02
N THR A 671 4.10 -7.31 6.77
CA THR A 671 4.94 -7.00 5.61
C THR A 671 4.58 -5.65 4.99
N HIS A 672 5.59 -4.86 4.64
CA HIS A 672 5.44 -3.55 4.00
C HIS A 672 6.50 -3.39 2.90
N GLN A 673 6.09 -3.14 1.67
CA GLN A 673 7.01 -2.78 0.58
C GLN A 673 7.38 -1.29 0.69
N CYS A 674 8.68 -1.02 0.80
CA CYS A 674 9.22 0.35 0.89
C CYS A 674 10.36 0.57 -0.11
N GLY A 675 11.49 -0.08 0.13
CA GLY A 675 12.66 0.05 -0.73
C GLY A 675 12.42 -0.62 -2.07
N THR A 676 12.89 0.01 -3.14
CA THR A 676 12.84 -0.56 -4.50
C THR A 676 14.07 -0.12 -5.28
N VAL A 677 14.56 -1.02 -6.14
CA VAL A 677 15.61 -0.75 -7.14
C VAL A 677 15.14 -1.30 -8.47
N GLN A 678 14.89 -0.43 -9.44
CA GLN A 678 14.23 -0.78 -10.69
C GLN A 678 15.00 -0.26 -11.89
N LEU A 679 15.14 -1.09 -12.93
CA LEU A 679 15.76 -0.70 -14.19
C LEU A 679 14.70 -0.20 -15.18
N ASP A 680 15.02 0.87 -15.91
CA ASP A 680 14.20 1.41 -16.99
C ASP A 680 15.06 1.72 -18.22
N PHE A 681 14.71 1.05 -19.32
CA PHE A 681 15.30 1.20 -20.65
C PHE A 681 14.38 2.00 -21.60
N GLN A 682 13.12 2.21 -21.21
CA GLN A 682 12.02 2.77 -22.01
C GLN A 682 11.95 4.29 -21.91
N LEU A 683 12.08 4.88 -20.72
CA LEU A 683 12.14 6.34 -20.56
C LEU A 683 13.31 6.97 -21.36
N PRO A 684 14.53 6.41 -21.37
CA PRO A 684 15.61 6.88 -22.25
C PRO A 684 15.26 6.86 -23.74
N ILE A 685 14.51 5.87 -24.22
CA ILE A 685 14.06 5.79 -25.62
C ILE A 685 13.01 6.87 -25.87
N ARG A 686 11.97 6.93 -25.03
CA ARG A 686 10.82 7.84 -25.15
C ARG A 686 11.18 9.33 -25.07
N PHE A 687 12.15 9.70 -24.24
CA PHE A 687 12.65 11.09 -24.15
C PHE A 687 13.74 11.42 -25.17
N ASN A 688 14.18 10.41 -25.93
CA ASN A 688 15.39 10.42 -26.76
C ASN A 688 16.60 10.96 -25.98
N LEU A 689 16.90 10.34 -24.84
CA LEU A 689 18.10 10.61 -24.06
C LEU A 689 19.31 9.95 -24.71
N GLN A 690 20.42 10.68 -24.77
CA GLN A 690 21.67 10.25 -25.39
C GLN A 690 22.85 10.84 -24.60
N TYR A 691 23.99 10.15 -24.54
CA TYR A 691 25.25 10.66 -24.01
C TYR A 691 26.41 10.42 -24.99
N LYS A 692 27.44 11.27 -24.97
CA LYS A 692 28.62 11.15 -25.84
C LYS A 692 29.45 9.93 -25.43
N ASN A 693 29.59 8.96 -26.33
CA ASN A 693 30.33 7.72 -26.05
C ASN A 693 31.85 7.91 -26.25
N LYS A 694 32.64 6.83 -26.19
CA LYS A 694 34.11 6.90 -26.35
C LYS A 694 34.56 7.26 -27.77
N GLU A 695 33.71 7.04 -28.77
CA GLU A 695 33.95 7.30 -30.19
C GLU A 695 33.53 8.72 -30.61
N TYR A 696 32.91 9.49 -29.71
CA TYR A 696 32.52 10.86 -29.97
C TYR A 696 33.75 11.73 -30.29
N GLY A 697 33.86 12.17 -31.55
CA GLY A 697 35.01 12.92 -32.06
C GLY A 697 36.16 12.06 -32.61
N VAL A 698 36.06 10.74 -32.53
CA VAL A 698 37.03 9.81 -33.14
C VAL A 698 36.65 9.60 -34.61
N GLY A 699 37.00 10.57 -35.45
CA GLY A 699 36.68 10.54 -36.88
C GLY A 699 36.45 11.90 -37.54
N GLN A 700 37.33 12.88 -37.27
CA GLN A 700 37.45 14.12 -38.05
C GLN A 700 38.92 14.40 -38.39
N GLU A 701 39.56 13.43 -39.03
CA GLU A 701 40.60 13.72 -40.03
C GLU A 701 40.14 13.14 -41.37
N THR A 702 40.50 13.82 -42.46
CA THR A 702 40.07 13.56 -43.85
C THR A 702 38.56 13.62 -44.13
N ASP A 703 38.04 14.83 -44.31
CA ASP A 703 37.16 15.11 -45.46
C ASP A 703 37.32 16.58 -45.90
N SER A 704 38.54 16.90 -46.35
CA SER A 704 38.86 18.18 -46.96
C SER A 704 38.41 18.20 -48.42
N ASN A 705 37.11 18.43 -48.66
CA ASN A 705 36.56 19.05 -49.89
C ASN A 705 35.03 19.13 -49.84
N LEU A 706 34.50 20.27 -49.42
CA LEU A 706 33.22 20.86 -49.85
C LEU A 706 33.26 22.36 -49.43
N PRO A 707 32.69 23.30 -50.21
CA PRO A 707 33.04 24.71 -50.11
C PRO A 707 32.39 25.43 -48.91
N ASN A 708 33.06 26.47 -48.44
CA ASN A 708 32.52 27.40 -47.44
C ASN A 708 31.28 28.13 -47.97
N GLU A 709 30.16 28.04 -47.26
CA GLU A 709 29.21 29.15 -47.18
C GLU A 709 29.11 29.63 -45.74
N SER A 710 29.49 30.89 -45.54
CA SER A 710 29.53 31.56 -44.26
C SER A 710 28.18 32.18 -43.91
N ASN A 711 27.87 32.23 -42.62
CA ASN A 711 26.76 33.00 -42.08
C ASN A 711 26.72 34.42 -42.65
N LYS A 712 25.55 34.84 -43.15
CA LYS A 712 25.12 36.24 -43.08
C LYS A 712 23.66 36.38 -42.69
N ASP A 713 23.51 37.14 -41.60
CA ASP A 713 22.46 38.12 -41.32
C ASP A 713 21.00 37.65 -41.22
N ALA A 714 20.50 37.72 -39.99
CA ALA A 714 19.10 38.02 -39.75
C ALA A 714 18.87 39.52 -40.02
N ASN A 715 17.94 39.85 -40.93
CA ASN A 715 16.96 40.91 -40.69
C ASN A 715 15.83 40.97 -41.72
N GLU A 716 14.63 41.15 -41.17
CA GLU A 716 13.46 41.86 -41.73
C GLU A 716 12.67 41.38 -42.96
N LYS A 717 11.35 41.62 -42.83
CA LYS A 717 10.29 41.75 -43.85
C LYS A 717 9.76 40.49 -44.53
N LYS A 718 8.57 40.09 -44.06
CA LYS A 718 7.54 39.38 -44.83
C LYS A 718 6.44 40.36 -45.25
N GLU A 719 6.42 40.66 -46.53
CA GLU A 719 5.27 41.00 -47.37
C GLU A 719 5.58 40.28 -48.71
N ASP A 720 4.66 39.85 -49.55
CA ASP A 720 3.26 39.42 -49.42
C ASP A 720 2.99 38.61 -50.72
N SER A 721 1.80 38.03 -50.87
CA SER A 721 1.28 37.47 -52.13
C SER A 721 1.93 36.17 -52.64
N THR A 722 1.25 35.24 -53.31
CA THR A 722 -0.20 34.96 -53.47
C THR A 722 -0.32 33.54 -54.07
N LEU A 723 -1.50 32.90 -53.93
CA LEU A 723 -2.21 32.11 -54.97
C LEU A 723 -1.35 31.17 -55.85
N ASP A 724 -1.53 29.85 -55.91
CA ASP A 724 -2.73 29.05 -56.27
C ASP A 724 -2.15 27.67 -56.72
N ASN A 725 -2.82 26.53 -56.89
CA ASN A 725 -4.16 25.98 -56.62
C ASN A 725 -4.01 24.42 -56.70
N VAL A 726 -4.76 23.59 -55.96
CA VAL A 726 -5.85 22.71 -56.47
C VAL A 726 -5.37 21.72 -57.57
N ASP A 727 -5.47 20.38 -57.48
CA ASP A 727 -6.60 19.58 -56.95
C ASP A 727 -6.30 18.06 -56.72
N ASN A 728 -7.35 17.32 -56.31
CA ASN A 728 -7.59 15.86 -56.49
C ASN A 728 -7.00 14.83 -55.49
N GLU A 729 -7.61 14.81 -54.30
CA GLU A 729 -8.48 13.73 -53.79
C GLU A 729 -8.37 12.23 -54.21
N GLN A 730 -8.76 11.38 -53.23
CA GLN A 730 -9.20 9.96 -53.29
C GLN A 730 -8.11 8.89 -53.57
N ASN A 731 -7.70 8.10 -52.56
CA ASN A 731 -8.56 7.08 -51.94
C ASN A 731 -8.27 6.83 -50.45
N LYS A 732 -9.33 6.70 -49.65
CA LYS A 732 -9.30 6.11 -48.32
C LYS A 732 -9.48 4.60 -48.39
N VAL A 733 -8.72 3.85 -47.60
CA VAL A 733 -9.20 2.63 -46.95
C VAL A 733 -8.84 2.78 -45.48
N ASP A 734 -9.85 3.03 -44.65
CA ASP A 734 -9.67 3.12 -43.20
C ASP A 734 -9.44 1.69 -42.64
N GLY A 735 -8.38 1.52 -41.86
CA GLY A 735 -8.02 0.25 -41.21
C GLY A 735 -7.30 0.53 -39.90
N ASP A 736 -8.03 0.43 -38.79
CA ASP A 736 -7.50 0.63 -37.44
C ASP A 736 -6.52 -0.48 -37.07
N ASP A 737 -5.21 -0.22 -37.16
CA ASP A 737 -4.18 -1.01 -36.48
C ASP A 737 -3.45 -0.14 -35.45
N ALA A 738 -4.06 -0.04 -34.27
CA ALA A 738 -3.55 0.72 -33.13
C ALA A 738 -2.46 -0.07 -32.37
N GLY A 739 -1.42 -0.51 -33.08
CA GLY A 739 -0.33 -1.31 -32.55
C GLY A 739 1.05 -0.81 -32.98
N ASN A 740 1.93 -0.53 -32.00
CA ASN A 740 3.39 -0.52 -32.17
C ASN A 740 4.05 0.61 -33.00
N ASN A 741 3.81 1.89 -32.66
CA ASN A 741 4.64 3.02 -33.11
C ASN A 741 5.60 3.52 -32.00
N GLN A 742 6.70 2.81 -31.76
CA GLN A 742 7.80 3.27 -30.90
C GLN A 742 8.74 4.24 -31.64
N SER A 743 8.36 5.51 -31.77
CA SER A 743 9.21 6.56 -32.37
C SER A 743 10.32 7.06 -31.41
N GLY A 744 11.15 6.15 -30.93
CA GLY A 744 12.40 6.48 -30.25
C GLY A 744 13.37 7.14 -31.22
N GLY A 745 13.76 8.39 -30.98
CA GLY A 745 14.63 9.12 -31.91
C GLY A 745 15.96 8.41 -32.17
N ALA A 746 16.45 8.51 -33.41
CA ALA A 746 17.69 7.87 -33.84
C ALA A 746 18.90 8.32 -33.01
N LEU A 747 19.82 7.39 -32.74
CA LEU A 747 21.11 7.70 -32.10
C LEU A 747 21.97 8.51 -33.06
N LYS A 748 22.59 9.57 -32.54
CA LYS A 748 23.61 10.34 -33.27
C LYS A 748 24.92 9.55 -33.31
N LYS A 749 25.73 9.70 -34.37
CA LYS A 749 27.06 9.08 -34.45
C LYS A 749 27.91 9.49 -33.24
N GLY A 750 28.51 8.52 -32.54
CA GLY A 750 29.26 8.75 -31.30
C GLY A 750 28.39 8.99 -30.06
N PHE A 751 27.12 8.60 -30.06
CA PHE A 751 26.26 8.65 -28.88
C PHE A 751 25.62 7.31 -28.57
N ASP A 752 25.57 6.97 -27.29
CA ASP A 752 24.80 5.83 -26.77
C ASP A 752 23.58 6.35 -25.98
N ARG A 753 22.68 5.43 -25.63
CA ARG A 753 21.52 5.71 -24.77
C ARG A 753 21.84 5.33 -23.31
N PRO A 754 21.57 6.21 -22.32
CA PRO A 754 21.71 5.84 -20.92
C PRO A 754 20.60 4.89 -20.48
N ILE A 755 20.80 4.24 -19.34
CA ILE A 755 19.81 3.43 -18.63
C ILE A 755 19.51 4.15 -17.32
N ILE A 756 18.25 4.06 -16.85
CA ILE A 756 17.84 4.68 -15.59
C ILE A 756 17.67 3.58 -14.53
N ILE A 757 18.27 3.79 -13.36
CA ILE A 757 17.93 3.06 -12.14
C ILE A 757 17.05 3.97 -11.29
N HIS A 758 15.77 3.62 -11.19
CA HIS A 758 14.82 4.23 -10.27
C HIS A 758 15.01 3.60 -8.90
N ARG A 759 15.11 4.41 -7.84
CA ARG A 759 15.20 3.85 -6.49
C ARG A 759 14.67 4.79 -5.41
N ALA A 760 14.19 4.20 -4.33
CA ALA A 760 13.88 4.86 -3.07
C ALA A 760 14.33 3.95 -1.91
N ILE A 761 14.77 4.54 -0.79
CA ILE A 761 15.20 3.80 0.40
C ILE A 761 14.08 3.75 1.43
N LEU A 762 13.50 4.91 1.75
CA LEU A 762 12.36 5.00 2.67
C LEU A 762 11.05 4.65 1.97
N GLY A 763 10.96 4.92 0.66
CA GLY A 763 9.69 4.91 -0.07
C GLY A 763 9.04 6.28 0.04
N SER A 764 7.78 6.36 0.50
CA SER A 764 7.23 7.64 0.95
C SER A 764 7.53 7.89 2.43
N VAL A 765 7.90 9.12 2.79
CA VAL A 765 8.18 9.51 4.17
C VAL A 765 6.96 9.28 5.06
N GLU A 766 5.75 9.55 4.56
CA GLU A 766 4.50 9.23 5.24
C GLU A 766 4.43 7.76 5.66
N ARG A 767 4.57 6.84 4.70
CA ARG A 767 4.49 5.39 4.95
C ARG A 767 5.63 4.94 5.86
N PHE A 768 6.84 5.45 5.66
CA PHE A 768 7.98 5.10 6.51
C PHE A 768 7.78 5.56 7.96
N VAL A 769 7.24 6.76 8.19
CA VAL A 769 6.85 7.22 9.53
C VAL A 769 5.74 6.35 10.11
N ALA A 770 4.75 5.93 9.33
CA ALA A 770 3.70 5.01 9.79
C ALA A 770 4.30 3.69 10.32
N ILE A 771 5.20 3.09 9.54
CA ILE A 771 5.89 1.83 9.87
C ILE A 771 6.80 2.04 11.10
N LEU A 772 7.53 3.16 11.19
CA LEU A 772 8.36 3.48 12.37
C LEU A 772 7.53 3.65 13.64
N VAL A 773 6.39 4.34 13.57
CA VAL A 773 5.46 4.51 14.71
C VAL A 773 4.98 3.14 15.19
N GLU A 774 4.57 2.26 14.28
CA GLU A 774 4.07 0.91 14.59
C GLU A 774 5.17 -0.03 15.08
N HIS A 775 6.36 0.02 14.46
CA HIS A 775 7.53 -0.77 14.86
C HIS A 775 8.02 -0.40 16.27
N THR A 776 8.12 0.91 16.56
CA THR A 776 8.61 1.41 17.87
C THR A 776 7.51 1.55 18.93
N SER A 777 6.23 1.42 18.57
CA SER A 777 5.09 1.83 19.41
C SER A 777 5.21 3.29 19.90
N GLY A 778 5.78 4.16 19.07
CA GLY A 778 6.08 5.57 19.40
C GLY A 778 7.35 5.80 20.23
N LYS A 779 8.11 4.75 20.57
CA LYS A 779 9.39 4.84 21.30
C LYS A 779 10.57 5.15 20.37
N PHE A 780 10.56 6.32 19.73
CA PHE A 780 11.60 6.70 18.77
C PHE A 780 13.02 6.68 19.37
N PRO A 781 14.05 6.36 18.57
CA PRO A 781 15.45 6.52 18.98
C PRO A 781 15.80 8.00 19.16
N PHE A 782 16.78 8.30 20.00
CA PHE A 782 17.10 9.66 20.45
C PHE A 782 17.31 10.65 19.28
N TRP A 783 18.07 10.27 18.26
CA TRP A 783 18.35 11.15 17.11
C TRP A 783 17.07 11.62 16.40
N LEU A 784 16.10 10.72 16.22
CA LEU A 784 14.85 10.96 15.51
C LEU A 784 13.75 11.57 16.40
N SER A 785 13.78 11.26 17.70
CA SER A 785 12.74 11.64 18.65
C SER A 785 12.47 13.15 18.64
N PRO A 786 11.20 13.60 18.66
CA PRO A 786 10.83 15.00 18.81
C PRO A 786 10.69 15.41 20.29
N ARG A 787 11.13 14.54 21.21
CA ARG A 787 11.06 14.60 22.67
C ARG A 787 12.33 13.98 23.26
N GLN A 788 13.47 14.59 22.96
CA GLN A 788 14.79 14.06 23.33
C GLN A 788 15.00 14.09 24.84
N ALA A 789 14.61 15.19 25.49
CA ALA A 789 14.62 15.26 26.95
C ALA A 789 13.52 16.18 27.50
N ILE A 790 13.26 16.07 28.81
CA ILE A 790 12.43 17.04 29.55
C ILE A 790 13.08 17.39 30.89
N VAL A 791 13.14 18.69 31.21
CA VAL A 791 13.69 19.18 32.50
C VAL A 791 12.57 19.33 33.53
N LEU A 792 12.72 18.67 34.68
CA LEU A 792 11.77 18.60 35.78
C LEU A 792 12.40 19.13 37.10
N PRO A 793 12.05 20.34 37.56
CA PRO A 793 12.43 20.81 38.87
C PRO A 793 11.64 20.10 39.98
N ILE A 794 12.30 19.75 41.09
CA ILE A 794 11.65 19.10 42.24
C ILE A 794 10.73 20.05 43.04
N SER A 795 10.94 21.37 42.92
CA SER A 795 10.11 22.42 43.52
C SER A 795 10.36 23.75 42.80
N ASP A 796 9.46 24.72 42.97
CA ASP A 796 9.53 26.01 42.26
C ASP A 796 10.82 26.81 42.50
N LYS A 797 11.51 26.56 43.63
CA LYS A 797 12.82 27.14 43.94
C LYS A 797 13.88 26.86 42.87
N PHE A 798 13.71 25.79 42.08
CA PHE A 798 14.68 25.34 41.07
C PHE A 798 14.23 25.64 39.63
N ASN A 799 13.11 26.35 39.44
CA ASN A 799 12.55 26.64 38.11
C ASN A 799 13.53 27.43 37.22
N GLU A 800 14.29 28.39 37.75
CA GLU A 800 15.29 29.13 36.96
C GLU A 800 16.48 28.25 36.53
N TYR A 801 16.92 27.31 37.37
CA TYR A 801 17.96 26.36 36.98
C TYR A 801 17.45 25.33 35.96
N ALA A 802 16.19 24.91 36.06
CA ALA A 802 15.54 24.07 35.05
C ALA A 802 15.45 24.76 33.68
N LYS A 803 15.08 26.05 33.64
CA LYS A 803 15.12 26.89 32.43
C LYS A 803 16.54 27.01 31.89
N TYR A 804 17.53 27.29 32.72
CA TYR A 804 18.92 27.38 32.31
C TYR A 804 19.42 26.09 31.61
N ILE A 805 19.12 24.91 32.15
CA ILE A 805 19.47 23.64 31.49
C ILE A 805 18.72 23.47 30.17
N HIS A 806 17.41 23.77 30.15
CA HIS A 806 16.62 23.75 28.91
C HIS A 806 17.25 24.65 27.84
N ASP A 807 17.59 25.90 28.18
CA ASP A 807 18.14 26.87 27.25
C ASP A 807 19.53 26.44 26.76
N VAL A 808 20.39 25.89 27.63
CA VAL A 808 21.71 25.35 27.21
C VAL A 808 21.54 24.19 26.22
N LEU A 809 20.57 23.30 26.43
CA LEU A 809 20.34 22.17 25.54
C LEU A 809 19.68 22.61 24.22
N THR A 810 18.68 23.51 24.27
CA THR A 810 18.01 24.06 23.08
C THR A 810 18.97 24.90 22.23
N ASN A 811 19.87 25.67 22.84
CA ASN A 811 20.97 26.37 22.14
C ASN A 811 22.02 25.42 21.51
N ASN A 812 22.01 24.12 21.88
CA ASN A 812 22.76 23.07 21.20
C ASN A 812 21.90 22.27 20.18
N LEU A 813 20.73 22.78 19.82
CA LEU A 813 19.77 22.23 18.85
C LEU A 813 19.15 20.88 19.26
N PHE A 814 19.00 20.63 20.56
CA PHE A 814 18.27 19.47 21.08
C PHE A 814 16.77 19.77 21.27
N ASP A 815 15.94 18.75 21.06
CA ASP A 815 14.50 18.79 21.30
C ASP A 815 14.17 18.57 22.77
N VAL A 816 14.33 19.61 23.58
CA VAL A 816 14.11 19.58 25.03
C VAL A 816 12.92 20.43 25.44
N ASP A 817 12.05 19.87 26.28
CA ASP A 817 10.94 20.58 26.93
C ASP A 817 11.28 20.86 28.41
N VAL A 818 10.53 21.74 29.09
CA VAL A 818 10.64 21.99 30.54
C VAL A 818 9.25 22.05 31.17
N ASP A 819 9.06 21.40 32.33
CA ASP A 819 7.79 21.38 33.06
C ASP A 819 7.91 22.06 34.43
N ILE A 820 7.65 23.37 34.45
CA ILE A 820 7.53 24.21 35.64
C ILE A 820 6.08 24.27 36.19
N SER A 821 5.21 23.32 35.86
CA SER A 821 3.85 23.30 36.42
C SER A 821 3.83 22.98 37.92
N VAL A 822 2.73 23.31 38.59
CA VAL A 822 2.47 23.00 40.02
C VAL A 822 2.23 21.50 40.30
N ASN A 823 2.39 20.63 39.30
CA ASN A 823 2.23 19.19 39.46
C ASN A 823 3.33 18.59 40.37
N THR A 824 3.02 17.53 41.11
CA THR A 824 4.03 16.79 41.87
C THR A 824 5.05 16.15 40.92
N LEU A 825 6.32 16.04 41.35
CA LEU A 825 7.40 15.47 40.55
C LEU A 825 7.04 14.08 39.97
N ASN A 826 6.41 13.22 40.77
CA ASN A 826 5.97 11.89 40.31
C ASN A 826 4.90 11.96 39.21
N LYS A 827 4.00 12.95 39.24
CA LYS A 827 3.03 13.19 38.17
C LYS A 827 3.74 13.68 36.90
N LYS A 828 4.66 14.65 37.01
CA LYS A 828 5.48 15.13 35.88
C LYS A 828 6.27 13.99 35.21
N ILE A 829 6.92 13.14 36.01
CA ILE A 829 7.64 11.94 35.54
C ILE A 829 6.69 10.99 34.80
N ARG A 830 5.51 10.70 35.35
CA ARG A 830 4.51 9.82 34.71
C ARG A 830 4.02 10.39 33.38
N GLU A 831 3.75 11.69 33.31
CA GLU A 831 3.33 12.36 32.06
C GLU A 831 4.44 12.35 31.01
N ALA A 832 5.69 12.54 31.42
CA ALA A 832 6.85 12.40 30.54
C ALA A 832 7.02 10.96 30.02
N GLN A 833 6.89 9.95 30.88
CA GLN A 833 6.93 8.54 30.50
C GLN A 833 5.83 8.17 29.50
N LEU A 834 4.60 8.66 29.71
CA LEU A 834 3.49 8.44 28.76
C LEU A 834 3.76 9.09 27.39
N LYS A 835 4.36 10.29 27.38
CA LYS A 835 4.79 11.02 26.17
C LYS A 835 6.06 10.42 25.51
N GLN A 836 6.66 9.37 26.07
CA GLN A 836 7.84 8.66 25.54
C GLN A 836 9.11 9.52 25.35
N TYR A 837 9.35 10.52 26.21
CA TYR A 837 10.66 11.22 26.21
C TYR A 837 11.80 10.22 26.40
N ASN A 838 12.91 10.38 25.69
CA ASN A 838 14.07 9.50 25.83
C ASN A 838 14.77 9.69 27.18
N PHE A 839 14.90 10.93 27.65
CA PHE A 839 15.50 11.26 28.94
C PHE A 839 14.62 12.18 29.78
N ILE A 840 14.58 11.92 31.09
CA ILE A 840 13.98 12.81 32.08
C ILE A 840 15.11 13.38 32.95
N LEU A 841 15.23 14.71 32.95
CA LEU A 841 16.30 15.47 33.58
C LEU A 841 15.76 16.11 34.86
N VAL A 842 16.11 15.59 36.03
CA VAL A 842 15.60 16.06 37.32
C VAL A 842 16.61 17.02 37.95
N VAL A 843 16.12 18.16 38.47
CA VAL A 843 16.96 19.16 39.16
C VAL A 843 16.40 19.56 40.52
N GLY A 844 17.28 19.58 41.53
CA GLY A 844 17.01 20.10 42.86
C GLY A 844 18.22 20.81 43.48
N GLU A 845 18.26 20.84 44.80
CA GLU A 845 19.27 21.56 45.59
C GLU A 845 20.70 21.03 45.38
N LYS A 846 20.84 19.72 45.20
CA LYS A 846 22.13 19.07 44.93
C LYS A 846 22.62 19.39 43.51
N GLU A 847 21.72 19.34 42.53
CA GLU A 847 22.02 19.63 41.13
C GLU A 847 22.45 21.09 40.92
N ILE A 848 21.71 22.06 41.48
CA ILE A 848 22.07 23.48 41.34
C ILE A 848 23.39 23.82 42.07
N SER A 849 23.64 23.26 43.24
CA SER A 849 24.87 23.52 44.01
C SER A 849 26.13 22.87 43.42
N THR A 850 25.97 21.83 42.61
CA THR A 850 27.09 21.14 41.94
C THR A 850 27.18 21.42 40.44
N ASN A 851 26.25 22.20 39.89
CA ASN A 851 26.07 22.44 38.45
C ASN A 851 25.94 21.14 37.62
N THR A 852 25.16 20.20 38.14
CA THR A 852 24.88 18.89 37.54
C THR A 852 23.40 18.68 37.26
N VAL A 853 23.05 17.54 36.67
CA VAL A 853 21.66 17.12 36.49
C VAL A 853 21.53 15.61 36.64
N THR A 854 20.46 15.17 37.31
CA THR A 854 20.13 13.75 37.47
C THR A 854 19.32 13.27 36.27
N VAL A 855 19.88 12.36 35.47
CA VAL A 855 19.31 11.86 34.22
C VAL A 855 18.70 10.47 34.45
N ARG A 856 17.48 10.30 33.94
CA ARG A 856 16.75 9.03 33.95
C ARG A 856 16.45 8.61 32.51
N ASP A 857 16.81 7.37 32.16
CA ASP A 857 16.55 6.80 30.84
C ASP A 857 15.10 6.26 30.75
N ARG A 858 14.46 6.42 29.58
CA ARG A 858 13.14 5.84 29.27
C ARG A 858 13.12 4.32 29.38
N ASP A 859 14.17 3.68 28.87
CA ASP A 859 14.23 2.24 28.67
C ASP A 859 14.92 1.54 29.86
N ASN A 860 15.62 2.28 30.72
CA ASN A 860 16.01 1.84 32.07
C ASN A 860 15.72 2.91 33.16
N PRO A 861 14.47 3.07 33.63
CA PRO A 861 14.08 4.13 34.57
C PRO A 861 14.67 4.05 35.99
N ASN A 862 15.33 2.93 36.30
CA ASN A 862 15.95 2.65 37.61
C ASN A 862 17.45 3.01 37.62
N ASP A 863 18.11 3.04 36.46
CA ASP A 863 19.51 3.43 36.30
C ASP A 863 19.59 4.96 36.15
N GLN A 864 19.69 5.65 37.29
CA GLN A 864 19.79 7.11 37.35
C GLN A 864 21.27 7.53 37.41
N LYS A 865 21.67 8.45 36.53
CA LYS A 865 23.05 8.92 36.43
C LYS A 865 23.12 10.44 36.56
N VAL A 866 24.06 10.92 37.36
CA VAL A 866 24.35 12.35 37.48
C VAL A 866 25.41 12.72 36.45
N TYR A 867 25.15 13.77 35.67
CA TYR A 867 26.10 14.31 34.70
C TYR A 867 26.33 15.80 34.97
N THR A 868 27.53 16.29 34.70
CA THR A 868 27.72 17.73 34.45
C THR A 868 27.01 18.13 33.15
N ILE A 869 26.64 19.40 33.03
CA ILE A 869 25.97 19.92 31.82
C ILE A 869 26.81 19.68 30.56
N GLN A 870 28.13 19.80 30.65
CA GLN A 870 29.04 19.58 29.51
C GLN A 870 29.11 18.12 29.09
N GLU A 871 29.13 17.17 30.04
CA GLU A 871 29.07 15.73 29.74
C GLU A 871 27.74 15.36 29.08
N LEU A 872 26.62 15.90 29.58
CA LEU A 872 25.30 15.67 29.01
C LEU A 872 25.23 16.12 27.54
N VAL A 873 25.66 17.36 27.26
CA VAL A 873 25.73 17.90 25.88
C VAL A 873 26.61 17.03 24.99
N ASN A 874 27.77 16.59 25.47
CA ASN A 874 28.70 15.75 24.71
C ASN A 874 28.11 14.36 24.43
N ASN A 875 27.41 13.76 25.39
CA ASN A 875 26.75 12.46 25.23
C ASN A 875 25.58 12.56 24.25
N PHE A 876 24.73 13.58 24.36
CA PHE A 876 23.64 13.81 23.42
C PHE A 876 24.16 14.07 22.00
N LYS A 877 25.26 14.83 21.83
CA LYS A 877 25.91 15.02 20.51
C LYS A 877 26.35 13.70 19.88
N LYS A 878 26.96 12.79 20.64
CA LYS A 878 27.31 11.44 20.15
C LYS A 878 26.08 10.64 19.70
N MET A 879 24.96 10.77 20.41
CA MET A 879 23.71 10.10 20.06
C MET A 879 23.01 10.68 18.82
N LEU A 880 23.48 11.80 18.26
CA LEU A 880 23.05 12.35 16.96
C LEU A 880 23.93 11.89 15.78
N ASP A 881 25.11 11.33 16.03
CA ASP A 881 26.02 10.91 14.96
C ASP A 881 25.67 9.50 14.46
N ILE A 882 24.78 9.49 13.48
CA ILE A 882 24.17 8.30 12.86
C ILE A 882 24.40 8.27 11.35
N ASN A 883 25.53 8.79 10.88
CA ASN A 883 25.89 8.85 9.45
C ASN A 883 26.66 7.58 9.04
N SER A 884 26.61 7.16 7.78
CA SER A 884 27.29 5.92 7.33
C SER A 884 28.81 6.01 7.32
N ILE A 885 29.34 7.23 7.36
CA ILE A 885 30.75 7.54 7.58
C ILE A 885 30.83 8.61 8.66
N LYS A 886 31.93 8.63 9.42
CA LYS A 886 32.21 9.74 10.31
C LYS A 886 32.54 10.98 9.50
N LEU A 887 31.85 12.08 9.79
CA LEU A 887 32.07 13.35 9.11
C LEU A 887 33.34 14.03 9.65
N ASN A 888 34.07 14.72 8.77
CA ASN A 888 35.31 15.44 9.05
C ASN A 888 36.55 14.58 9.41
N GLU A 889 36.45 13.24 9.36
CA GLU A 889 37.64 12.39 9.30
C GLU A 889 38.18 12.38 7.85
N ILE A 890 39.36 12.97 7.63
CA ILE A 890 40.05 12.93 6.34
C ILE A 890 41.00 11.73 6.35
N PRO A 891 40.73 10.64 5.60
CA PRO A 891 41.70 9.56 5.46
C PRO A 891 42.95 10.10 4.74
N PRO A 892 44.16 9.67 5.14
CA PRO A 892 45.38 10.09 4.46
C PRO A 892 45.35 9.66 2.99
N PHE A 893 45.84 10.52 2.10
CA PHE A 893 46.01 10.16 0.70
C PHE A 893 47.10 9.08 0.58
N ILE A 894 46.68 7.84 0.30
CA ILE A 894 47.57 6.73 0.00
C ILE A 894 47.56 6.57 -1.52
N GLN A 895 48.67 6.93 -2.16
CA GLN A 895 48.90 6.63 -3.57
C GLN A 895 49.09 5.10 -3.70
N LYS A 896 48.19 4.47 -4.45
CA LYS A 896 48.28 3.05 -4.83
C LYS A 896 49.03 2.90 -6.15
#